data_AF-A0A1V5W1T7-F1
#
_entry.id   AF-A0A1V5W1T7-F1
#
_cell.length_a   1.000
_cell.length_b   1.000
_cell.length_c   1.000
_cell.angle_alpha   90.00
_cell.angle_beta   90.00
_cell.angle_gamma   90.00
#
_symmetry.space_group_name_H-M   'P 1'
#
loop_
_entity.id
_entity.type
_entity.pdbx_description
1 polymer ?
#
loop_
_entity_poly.entity_id
_entity_poly.type
_entity_poly.pdbx_seq_one_letter_code
_entity_poly.pdbx_strand_id
1 'polypeptide(L)'
;MEIEAKYAIPSLQLFQALQLRESLGDFPLRESRTTTLRDTYLDTPDRALWRAGYSLRRRAKGNALVMTLKALAGGAGTVKRREELEVAIPQPAPPALWDASPARDRVIEIIGERELAPLFELQQARHERIVLVEGRAACVMSLDAVTLSNADRETRFYVLEAELLPNGTEADLANIMRALEESWGLQPDSGTKLQRALDFFELTMPGMAAMPGIAAMPGIAAMPGTPGTPSVPSVPDAHLTLTERAQLTYLAAHPGMYGRRAQALLLLDQGATQIETAERTDMSERRVRYWLAEWRQQRLGIFPEKVLAQIPPTLSAATASPAPTPPPSPAVAAAVATEVVTPKVALEPQATGEDPGDVIHIQAVVERAGALFELLRPWHGLAPEDRPLLQQIAQLHDIGLNLDPENHALAGYERLTAVPPAQLTPQEAQIAGLATLLHSSRLKPKALQALLDRTNFQTLPLEQQHRALVLTALLRMADGLDFRHTGSTTIVALEAGEAPQREILITVAGPVAGSDAERANFKADLWARIFNQPVRFQTPPLNSTELLAHLLHLPAEASASESFTLPATPGIDAGDTLTEAARKTFLFHFQRMLNLEPATRRGEDNEALHDMRVATRRMRTAAQVFAAYLDPETLQPFVKGLRRAGDTLGAVRDLDVFWEKTEVFLNNQVESERPDLTPLHRVWQNARDAARERLLKYLDSSAYRRFRGRFAAHLESAWASPFPPFNAKGEALPQQVRHVAPILVAERIAAIRAYDPWIRGADVPLGRYHRLRIASKRLRYTLEYFSEVLGPAAKPLITQVKLLQDHLGELQDAVVASNLLRDFLVWGTWGHTGSATVPLEPVVAPGVASYLTERQLELQQRRDSFLPLWENFNSAEVSELIANVITAL
;
A
#
# COMPACT_ATOMS: atom_id res chain seq x y z
N MET A 1 -21.78 16.68 -37.28
CA MET A 1 -20.45 16.10 -37.01
C MET A 1 -19.64 17.25 -36.48
N GLU A 2 -19.19 17.19 -35.23
CA GLU A 2 -18.36 18.25 -34.63
C GLU A 2 -16.90 18.00 -35.04
N ILE A 3 -16.28 18.97 -35.72
CA ILE A 3 -14.88 18.91 -36.15
C ILE A 3 -14.11 19.88 -35.25
N GLU A 4 -13.17 19.35 -34.45
CA GLU A 4 -12.40 20.13 -33.47
C GLU A 4 -10.89 19.89 -33.59
N ALA A 5 -10.09 20.93 -33.33
CA ALA A 5 -8.64 20.88 -33.16
C ALA A 5 -8.28 21.26 -31.71
N LYS A 6 -7.25 20.61 -31.14
CA LYS A 6 -6.85 20.78 -29.73
C LYS A 6 -5.36 21.02 -29.60
N TYR A 7 -5.00 21.94 -28.71
CA TYR A 7 -3.62 22.32 -28.46
C TYR A 7 -3.35 22.46 -26.96
N ALA A 8 -2.19 21.95 -26.54
CA ALA A 8 -1.68 22.20 -25.21
C ALA A 8 -1.05 23.59 -25.15
N ILE A 9 -1.48 24.45 -24.23
CA ILE A 9 -0.82 25.73 -24.01
C ILE A 9 0.23 25.54 -22.89
N PRO A 10 1.53 25.65 -23.19
CA PRO A 10 2.63 25.30 -22.27
C PRO A 10 2.83 26.28 -21.09
N SER A 11 2.21 27.46 -21.12
CA SER A 11 2.38 28.47 -20.07
C SER A 11 1.18 29.41 -19.93
N LEU A 12 1.01 29.98 -18.73
CA LEU A 12 0.00 31.00 -18.46
C LEU A 12 0.25 32.28 -19.27
N GLN A 13 1.52 32.64 -19.52
CA GLN A 13 1.84 33.81 -20.34
C GLN A 13 1.33 33.65 -21.76
N LEU A 14 1.51 32.47 -22.38
CA LEU A 14 0.99 32.22 -23.72
C LEU A 14 -0.54 32.17 -23.73
N PHE A 15 -1.14 31.60 -22.68
CA PHE A 15 -2.60 31.60 -22.50
C PHE A 15 -3.16 33.03 -22.43
N GLN A 16 -2.57 33.89 -21.60
CA GLN A 16 -2.97 35.30 -21.47
C GLN A 16 -2.70 36.10 -22.74
N ALA A 17 -1.57 35.84 -23.41
CA ALA A 17 -1.26 36.47 -24.68
C ALA A 17 -2.31 36.15 -25.74
N LEU A 18 -2.73 34.88 -25.86
CA LEU A 18 -3.83 34.46 -26.74
C LEU A 18 -5.18 35.05 -26.31
N GLN A 19 -5.41 35.21 -25.00
CA GLN A 19 -6.64 35.77 -24.44
C GLN A 19 -6.84 37.24 -24.83
N LEU A 20 -5.76 38.01 -24.94
CA LEU A 20 -5.75 39.45 -25.19
C LEU A 20 -5.68 39.83 -26.67
N ARG A 21 -5.56 38.87 -27.59
CA ARG A 21 -5.44 39.17 -29.03
C ARG A 21 -6.78 39.53 -29.67
N GLU A 22 -6.70 40.43 -30.63
CA GLU A 22 -7.81 40.80 -31.51
C GLU A 22 -7.81 39.98 -32.82
N SER A 23 -6.69 39.32 -33.17
CA SER A 23 -6.59 38.42 -34.33
C SER A 23 -5.55 37.31 -34.13
N LEU A 24 -5.70 36.21 -34.89
CA LEU A 24 -4.72 35.15 -35.07
C LEU A 24 -4.18 35.23 -36.51
N GLY A 25 -3.05 35.90 -36.71
CA GLY A 25 -2.62 36.23 -38.08
C GLY A 25 -3.68 37.07 -38.80
N ASP A 26 -4.12 36.59 -39.96
CA ASP A 26 -5.15 37.25 -40.79
C ASP A 26 -6.60 36.98 -40.33
N PHE A 27 -6.80 36.28 -39.21
CA PHE A 27 -8.12 35.87 -38.72
C PHE A 27 -8.60 36.74 -37.54
N PRO A 28 -9.57 37.66 -37.71
CA PRO A 28 -10.10 38.47 -36.62
C PRO A 28 -10.88 37.65 -35.59
N LEU A 29 -10.81 38.05 -34.32
CA LEU A 29 -11.55 37.45 -33.21
C LEU A 29 -12.71 38.38 -32.78
N ARG A 30 -13.91 37.82 -32.61
CA ARG A 30 -15.10 38.53 -32.10
C ARG A 30 -15.66 37.87 -30.85
N GLU A 31 -16.40 38.66 -30.08
CA GLU A 31 -17.19 38.33 -28.88
C GLU A 31 -16.49 37.48 -27.81
N SER A 32 -16.46 38.01 -26.59
CA SER A 32 -15.88 37.34 -25.44
C SER A 32 -16.96 36.78 -24.53
N ARG A 33 -16.98 35.46 -24.36
CA ARG A 33 -17.73 34.84 -23.27
C ARG A 33 -16.77 34.11 -22.35
N THR A 34 -16.80 34.46 -21.06
CA THR A 34 -16.10 33.70 -20.02
C THR A 34 -17.11 32.94 -19.18
N THR A 35 -16.94 31.63 -19.08
CA THR A 35 -17.81 30.76 -18.29
C THR A 35 -16.94 29.93 -17.35
N THR A 36 -17.34 29.85 -16.07
CA THR A 36 -16.72 28.91 -15.12
C THR A 36 -17.56 27.65 -15.06
N LEU A 37 -16.92 26.49 -15.25
CA LEU A 37 -17.56 25.18 -15.21
C LEU A 37 -16.89 24.34 -14.12
N ARG A 38 -17.70 23.56 -13.39
CA ARG A 38 -17.23 22.61 -12.39
C ARG A 38 -17.87 21.24 -12.62
N ASP A 39 -17.03 20.24 -12.78
CA ASP A 39 -17.40 18.85 -13.02
C ASP A 39 -16.85 17.96 -11.91
N THR A 40 -17.67 17.04 -11.40
CA THR A 40 -17.21 15.91 -10.58
C THR A 40 -17.19 14.66 -11.43
N TYR A 41 -16.03 14.03 -11.59
CA TYR A 41 -15.93 12.73 -12.26
C TYR A 41 -16.21 11.60 -11.27
N LEU A 42 -17.01 10.62 -11.68
CA LEU A 42 -17.52 9.54 -10.83
C LEU A 42 -17.21 8.18 -11.45
N ASP A 43 -16.82 7.20 -10.63
CA ASP A 43 -16.72 5.78 -11.00
C ASP A 43 -16.82 4.90 -9.75
N THR A 44 -16.93 3.60 -9.90
CA THR A 44 -16.85 2.66 -8.77
C THR A 44 -15.41 2.57 -8.24
N PRO A 45 -15.17 2.15 -6.99
CA PRO A 45 -13.81 1.98 -6.44
C PRO A 45 -12.91 1.07 -7.30
N ASP A 46 -13.50 0.08 -7.97
CA ASP A 46 -12.82 -0.81 -8.91
C ASP A 46 -12.77 -0.28 -10.36
N ARG A 47 -13.38 0.88 -10.65
CA ARG A 47 -13.36 1.57 -11.96
C ARG A 47 -14.09 0.85 -13.09
N ALA A 48 -15.31 0.39 -12.81
CA ALA A 48 -16.12 -0.38 -13.74
C ALA A 48 -16.47 0.41 -15.02
N LEU A 49 -16.79 1.71 -14.91
CA LEU A 49 -17.13 2.55 -16.06
C LEU A 49 -15.93 2.77 -16.97
N TRP A 50 -14.78 3.08 -16.38
CA TRP A 50 -13.53 3.24 -17.12
C TRP A 50 -13.14 1.97 -17.89
N ARG A 51 -13.21 0.79 -17.24
CA ARG A 51 -12.91 -0.50 -17.89
C ARG A 51 -13.89 -0.84 -19.02
N ALA A 52 -15.14 -0.41 -18.91
CA ALA A 52 -16.14 -0.55 -19.96
C ALA A 52 -15.96 0.45 -21.12
N GLY A 53 -14.95 1.32 -21.07
CA GLY A 53 -14.70 2.33 -22.09
C GLY A 53 -15.61 3.55 -21.96
N TYR A 54 -16.05 3.91 -20.75
CA TYR A 54 -16.88 5.08 -20.49
C TYR A 54 -16.30 5.98 -19.41
N SER A 55 -16.72 7.24 -19.45
CA SER A 55 -16.49 8.22 -18.40
C SER A 55 -17.80 8.85 -17.97
N LEU A 56 -18.00 8.99 -16.67
CA LEU A 56 -19.19 9.62 -16.11
C LEU A 56 -18.78 10.90 -15.38
N ARG A 57 -19.38 12.02 -15.80
CA ARG A 57 -19.23 13.32 -15.14
C ARG A 57 -20.57 13.80 -14.60
N ARG A 58 -20.53 14.54 -13.51
CA ARG A 58 -21.65 15.27 -12.92
C ARG A 58 -21.36 16.76 -12.99
N ARG A 59 -22.26 17.54 -13.60
CA ARG A 59 -22.16 19.00 -13.76
C ARG A 59 -23.42 19.68 -13.23
N ALA A 60 -23.30 20.83 -12.58
CA ALA A 60 -24.45 21.67 -12.25
C ALA A 60 -24.92 22.45 -13.48
N LYS A 61 -26.23 22.42 -13.79
CA LYS A 61 -26.84 23.17 -14.91
C LYS A 61 -28.17 23.77 -14.43
N GLY A 62 -28.16 25.04 -14.06
CA GLY A 62 -29.32 25.70 -13.44
C GLY A 62 -29.62 25.12 -12.05
N ASN A 63 -30.88 24.77 -11.78
CA ASN A 63 -31.32 24.13 -10.54
C ASN A 63 -31.21 22.58 -10.54
N ALA A 64 -30.65 21.98 -11.60
CA ALA A 64 -30.50 20.53 -11.71
C ALA A 64 -29.03 20.12 -11.85
N LEU A 65 -28.73 18.88 -11.49
CA LEU A 65 -27.45 18.23 -11.79
C LEU A 65 -27.62 17.41 -13.07
N VAL A 66 -26.67 17.48 -13.98
CA VAL A 66 -26.65 16.66 -15.19
C VAL A 66 -25.53 15.65 -15.07
N MET A 67 -25.90 14.37 -15.22
CA MET A 67 -24.97 13.27 -15.37
C MET A 67 -24.74 13.06 -16.86
N THR A 68 -23.49 13.12 -17.31
CA THR A 68 -23.11 12.86 -18.70
C THR A 68 -22.21 11.63 -18.75
N LEU A 69 -22.66 10.58 -19.43
CA LEU A 69 -21.89 9.38 -19.75
C LEU A 69 -21.31 9.54 -21.16
N LYS A 70 -19.99 9.48 -21.29
CA LYS A 70 -19.27 9.67 -22.56
C LYS A 70 -18.36 8.48 -22.86
N ALA A 71 -18.48 7.92 -24.06
CA ALA A 71 -17.61 6.84 -24.52
C ALA A 71 -16.16 7.31 -24.71
N LEU A 72 -15.21 6.51 -24.21
CA LEU A 72 -13.77 6.67 -24.37
C LEU A 72 -13.35 6.02 -25.69
N ALA A 73 -12.55 6.71 -26.52
CA ALA A 73 -12.23 6.21 -27.85
C ALA A 73 -11.29 4.97 -27.83
N GLY A 74 -11.80 3.79 -28.21
CA GLY A 74 -10.99 2.55 -28.40
C GLY A 74 -10.93 2.09 -29.87
N GLY A 75 -9.73 1.84 -30.43
CA GLY A 75 -9.51 1.20 -31.77
C GLY A 75 -8.83 2.05 -32.88
N ALA A 76 -7.97 1.47 -33.71
CA ALA A 76 -7.36 2.13 -34.87
C ALA A 76 -8.39 2.34 -36.00
N GLY A 77 -8.48 3.55 -36.57
CA GLY A 77 -9.36 3.91 -37.69
C GLY A 77 -9.70 5.41 -37.71
N THR A 78 -9.69 6.02 -38.91
CA THR A 78 -9.62 7.48 -39.15
C THR A 78 -10.92 8.27 -38.94
N VAL A 79 -12.06 7.65 -38.60
CA VAL A 79 -13.29 8.38 -38.24
C VAL A 79 -14.06 7.59 -37.17
N LYS A 80 -14.29 8.17 -35.99
CA LYS A 80 -15.08 7.55 -34.91
C LYS A 80 -16.23 8.43 -34.45
N ARG A 81 -17.44 7.92 -34.60
CA ARG A 81 -18.67 8.41 -33.95
C ARG A 81 -18.57 8.10 -32.44
N ARG A 82 -18.76 9.08 -31.55
CA ARG A 82 -18.73 8.91 -30.08
C ARG A 82 -20.13 9.10 -29.52
N GLU A 83 -20.61 8.14 -28.73
CA GLU A 83 -21.89 8.18 -28.00
C GLU A 83 -21.73 9.04 -26.73
N GLU A 84 -22.59 10.04 -26.54
CA GLU A 84 -22.70 10.89 -25.32
C GLU A 84 -24.16 10.87 -24.87
N LEU A 85 -24.41 10.38 -23.65
CA LEU A 85 -25.75 10.21 -23.08
C LEU A 85 -25.87 11.06 -21.82
N GLU A 86 -26.99 11.77 -21.68
CA GLU A 86 -27.24 12.66 -20.53
C GLU A 86 -28.50 12.28 -19.77
N VAL A 87 -28.49 12.50 -18.45
CA VAL A 87 -29.66 12.45 -17.59
C VAL A 87 -29.59 13.55 -16.55
N ALA A 88 -30.70 14.29 -16.39
CA ALA A 88 -30.83 15.27 -15.32
C ALA A 88 -31.30 14.59 -14.04
N ILE A 89 -30.71 14.97 -12.91
CA ILE A 89 -31.10 14.52 -11.58
C ILE A 89 -31.30 15.74 -10.67
N PRO A 90 -32.36 15.75 -9.83
CA PRO A 90 -32.67 16.91 -8.99
C PRO A 90 -31.65 17.13 -7.88
N GLN A 91 -31.04 16.05 -7.37
CA GLN A 91 -30.00 16.08 -6.33
C GLN A 91 -29.09 14.84 -6.45
N PRO A 92 -27.92 14.81 -5.79
CA PRO A 92 -27.04 13.64 -5.83
C PRO A 92 -27.78 12.39 -5.30
N ALA A 93 -27.94 11.40 -6.16
CA ALA A 93 -28.64 10.16 -5.86
C ALA A 93 -28.00 8.97 -6.59
N PRO A 94 -28.13 7.73 -6.09
CA PRO A 94 -27.67 6.53 -6.79
C PRO A 94 -28.42 6.34 -8.12
N PRO A 95 -27.81 5.68 -9.14
CA PRO A 95 -28.42 5.51 -10.46
C PRO A 95 -29.82 4.89 -10.48
N ALA A 96 -30.14 4.05 -9.49
CA ALA A 96 -31.47 3.48 -9.33
C ALA A 96 -32.59 4.53 -9.19
N LEU A 97 -32.27 5.71 -8.64
CA LEU A 97 -33.20 6.83 -8.40
C LEU A 97 -33.16 7.91 -9.49
N TRP A 98 -32.36 7.72 -10.55
CA TRP A 98 -32.37 8.64 -11.68
C TRP A 98 -33.64 8.42 -12.52
N ASP A 99 -34.06 9.46 -13.24
CA ASP A 99 -35.14 9.34 -14.21
C ASP A 99 -34.77 8.31 -15.30
N ALA A 100 -35.77 7.57 -15.78
CA ALA A 100 -35.58 6.57 -16.83
C ALA A 100 -34.97 7.21 -18.08
N SER A 101 -33.78 6.74 -18.47
CA SER A 101 -33.00 7.30 -19.56
C SER A 101 -31.94 6.30 -20.03
N PRO A 102 -31.50 6.37 -21.31
CA PRO A 102 -30.41 5.53 -21.81
C PRO A 102 -29.10 5.67 -20.99
N ALA A 103 -28.83 6.88 -20.46
CA ALA A 103 -27.69 7.12 -19.58
C ALA A 103 -27.80 6.36 -18.26
N ARG A 104 -28.97 6.37 -17.62
CA ARG A 104 -29.25 5.59 -16.41
C ARG A 104 -29.08 4.10 -16.67
N ASP A 105 -29.72 3.60 -17.72
CA ASP A 105 -29.75 2.17 -18.02
C ASP A 105 -28.34 1.64 -18.28
N ARG A 106 -27.55 2.36 -19.09
CA ARG A 106 -26.14 2.01 -19.38
C ARG A 106 -25.24 2.10 -18.14
N VAL A 107 -25.43 3.10 -17.27
CA VAL A 107 -24.67 3.19 -16.02
C VAL A 107 -24.99 2.02 -15.10
N ILE A 108 -26.28 1.69 -14.90
CA ILE A 108 -26.72 0.56 -14.07
C ILE A 108 -26.21 -0.77 -14.64
N GLU A 109 -26.26 -0.95 -15.96
CA GLU A 109 -25.71 -2.11 -16.67
C GLU A 109 -24.23 -2.34 -16.34
N ILE A 110 -23.42 -1.27 -16.38
CA ILE A 110 -21.97 -1.36 -16.17
C ILE A 110 -21.62 -1.54 -14.68
N ILE A 111 -22.23 -0.75 -13.78
CA ILE A 111 -21.84 -0.76 -12.36
C ILE A 111 -22.55 -1.84 -11.55
N GLY A 112 -23.73 -2.31 -11.96
CA GLY A 112 -24.55 -3.24 -11.19
C GLY A 112 -24.99 -2.65 -9.84
N GLU A 113 -24.69 -3.35 -8.75
CA GLU A 113 -24.99 -2.90 -7.37
C GLU A 113 -23.87 -2.07 -6.73
N ARG A 114 -22.77 -1.81 -7.45
CA ARG A 114 -21.63 -1.03 -6.94
C ARG A 114 -21.97 0.46 -6.87
N GLU A 115 -21.52 1.12 -5.81
CA GLU A 115 -21.72 2.55 -5.61
C GLU A 115 -20.70 3.40 -6.40
N LEU A 116 -21.17 4.55 -6.88
CA LEU A 116 -20.32 5.56 -7.53
C LEU A 116 -19.65 6.44 -6.46
N ALA A 117 -18.32 6.60 -6.58
CA ALA A 117 -17.52 7.48 -5.75
C ALA A 117 -16.89 8.61 -6.59
N PRO A 118 -16.69 9.82 -6.04
CA PRO A 118 -15.92 10.88 -6.67
C PRO A 118 -14.47 10.46 -6.92
N LEU A 119 -14.01 10.59 -8.17
CA LEU A 119 -12.62 10.35 -8.54
C LEU A 119 -11.76 11.61 -8.40
N PHE A 120 -12.27 12.72 -8.96
CA PHE A 120 -11.65 14.05 -8.89
C PHE A 120 -12.67 15.11 -9.33
N GLU A 121 -12.38 16.35 -9.01
CA GLU A 121 -13.09 17.51 -9.52
C GLU A 121 -12.27 18.23 -10.59
N LEU A 122 -12.95 18.73 -11.61
CA LEU A 122 -12.40 19.55 -12.67
C LEU A 122 -13.13 20.89 -12.64
N GLN A 123 -12.41 21.95 -12.33
CA GLN A 123 -12.88 23.33 -12.44
C GLN A 123 -12.18 23.98 -13.64
N GLN A 124 -12.92 24.54 -14.57
CA GLN A 124 -12.33 25.25 -15.70
C GLN A 124 -12.93 26.65 -15.87
N ALA A 125 -12.07 27.64 -16.08
CA ALA A 125 -12.45 28.94 -16.61
C ALA A 125 -12.26 28.89 -18.13
N ARG A 126 -13.39 28.84 -18.85
CA ARG A 126 -13.43 28.78 -20.31
C ARG A 126 -13.64 30.18 -20.86
N HIS A 127 -12.79 30.58 -21.78
CA HIS A 127 -12.86 31.85 -22.47
C HIS A 127 -13.03 31.61 -23.97
N GLU A 128 -14.26 31.81 -24.46
CA GLU A 128 -14.66 31.59 -25.85
C GLU A 128 -14.54 32.86 -26.69
N ARG A 129 -14.13 32.66 -27.95
CA ARG A 129 -13.98 33.66 -29.01
C ARG A 129 -14.48 33.06 -30.33
N ILE A 130 -15.10 33.88 -31.17
CA ILE A 130 -15.45 33.49 -32.53
C ILE A 130 -14.31 33.92 -33.46
N VAL A 131 -13.78 32.99 -34.25
CA VAL A 131 -12.77 33.27 -35.28
C VAL A 131 -13.47 33.56 -36.61
N LEU A 132 -13.12 34.68 -37.24
CA LEU A 132 -13.68 35.09 -38.51
C LEU A 132 -12.75 34.78 -39.68
N VAL A 133 -13.34 34.29 -40.78
CA VAL A 133 -12.69 34.17 -42.09
C VAL A 133 -13.54 34.94 -43.08
N GLU A 134 -12.96 35.96 -43.73
CA GLU A 134 -13.66 36.84 -44.69
C GLU A 134 -14.98 37.42 -44.14
N GLY A 135 -15.05 37.68 -42.84
CA GLY A 135 -16.23 38.22 -42.16
C GLY A 135 -17.31 37.20 -41.75
N ARG A 136 -17.16 35.91 -42.11
CA ARG A 136 -18.00 34.80 -41.62
C ARG A 136 -17.43 34.18 -40.34
N ALA A 137 -18.31 33.75 -39.43
CA ALA A 137 -17.94 32.95 -38.26
C ALA A 137 -17.54 31.53 -38.68
N ALA A 138 -16.24 31.24 -38.64
CA ALA A 138 -15.67 29.99 -39.12
C ALA A 138 -15.53 28.94 -38.01
N CYS A 139 -15.02 29.30 -36.83
CA CYS A 139 -14.91 28.40 -35.69
C CYS A 139 -15.05 29.14 -34.35
N VAL A 140 -15.33 28.39 -33.30
CA VAL A 140 -15.24 28.87 -31.91
C VAL A 140 -13.91 28.41 -31.33
N MET A 141 -13.09 29.36 -30.91
CA MET A 141 -11.88 29.12 -30.14
C MET A 141 -12.19 29.23 -28.65
N SER A 142 -11.93 28.17 -27.90
CA SER A 142 -12.05 28.14 -26.45
C SER A 142 -10.66 28.02 -25.81
N LEU A 143 -10.36 28.96 -24.91
CA LEU A 143 -9.17 28.96 -24.07
C LEU A 143 -9.59 28.51 -22.67
N ASP A 144 -9.13 27.33 -22.26
CA ASP A 144 -9.48 26.73 -20.99
C ASP A 144 -8.32 26.77 -20.00
N ALA A 145 -8.52 27.48 -18.88
CA ALA A 145 -7.68 27.33 -17.70
C ALA A 145 -8.31 26.27 -16.79
N VAL A 146 -7.73 25.06 -16.80
CA VAL A 146 -8.27 23.88 -16.11
C VAL A 146 -7.52 23.67 -14.81
N THR A 147 -8.27 23.52 -13.72
CA THR A 147 -7.81 23.10 -12.40
C THR A 147 -8.41 21.74 -12.09
N LEU A 148 -7.56 20.78 -11.73
CA LEU A 148 -7.97 19.46 -11.27
C LEU A 148 -7.66 19.32 -9.79
N SER A 149 -8.60 18.80 -9.01
CA SER A 149 -8.41 18.60 -7.57
C SER A 149 -8.99 17.28 -7.09
N ASN A 150 -8.27 16.62 -6.18
CA ASN A 150 -8.74 15.53 -5.31
C ASN A 150 -8.21 15.83 -3.89
N ALA A 151 -8.76 15.19 -2.84
CA ALA A 151 -8.60 15.52 -1.42
C ALA A 151 -7.19 15.95 -0.96
N ASP A 152 -6.11 15.44 -1.58
CA ASP A 152 -4.73 15.74 -1.20
C ASP A 152 -3.86 16.40 -2.31
N ARG A 153 -4.39 16.64 -3.52
CA ARG A 153 -3.60 17.07 -4.71
C ARG A 153 -4.39 17.98 -5.65
N GLU A 154 -3.74 19.07 -6.12
CA GLU A 154 -4.26 19.98 -7.16
C GLU A 154 -3.24 20.15 -8.30
N THR A 155 -3.71 20.31 -9.55
CA THR A 155 -2.88 20.74 -10.69
C THR A 155 -3.64 21.67 -11.62
N ARG A 156 -2.90 22.45 -12.41
CA ARG A 156 -3.44 23.36 -13.41
C ARG A 156 -2.78 23.19 -14.76
N PHE A 157 -3.56 23.28 -15.83
CA PHE A 157 -3.06 23.27 -17.20
C PHE A 157 -3.98 24.09 -18.11
N TYR A 158 -3.44 24.47 -19.27
CA TYR A 158 -4.10 25.35 -20.22
C TYR A 158 -4.30 24.61 -21.55
N VAL A 159 -5.50 24.74 -22.12
CA VAL A 159 -5.87 24.09 -23.39
C VAL A 159 -6.52 25.11 -24.30
N LEU A 160 -6.21 25.01 -25.60
CA LEU A 160 -6.97 25.66 -26.66
C LEU A 160 -7.73 24.60 -27.44
N GLU A 161 -9.05 24.77 -27.58
CA GLU A 161 -9.89 23.94 -28.45
C GLU A 161 -10.53 24.85 -29.51
N ALA A 162 -10.39 24.52 -30.81
CA ALA A 162 -11.01 25.22 -31.91
C ALA A 162 -12.04 24.32 -32.60
N GLU A 163 -13.32 24.68 -32.52
CA GLU A 163 -14.45 23.87 -33.01
C GLU A 163 -15.13 24.54 -34.20
N LEU A 164 -15.26 23.81 -35.31
CA LEU A 164 -15.83 24.33 -36.55
C LEU A 164 -17.32 24.67 -36.40
N LEU A 165 -17.71 25.89 -36.79
CA LEU A 165 -19.10 26.32 -36.83
C LEU A 165 -19.79 25.86 -38.12
N PRO A 166 -21.13 25.77 -38.17
CA PRO A 166 -21.86 25.36 -39.37
C PRO A 166 -21.56 26.20 -40.63
N ASN A 167 -21.11 27.43 -40.44
CA ASN A 167 -20.77 28.38 -41.51
C ASN A 167 -19.27 28.38 -41.88
N GLY A 168 -18.44 27.56 -41.21
CA GLY A 168 -17.02 27.38 -41.51
C GLY A 168 -16.76 26.13 -42.34
N THR A 169 -15.63 26.11 -43.04
CA THR A 169 -15.16 24.96 -43.83
C THR A 169 -13.95 24.28 -43.17
N GLU A 170 -13.70 23.01 -43.48
CA GLU A 170 -12.49 22.31 -42.99
C GLU A 170 -11.19 23.00 -43.44
N ALA A 171 -11.21 23.66 -44.61
CA ALA A 171 -10.09 24.47 -45.09
C ALA A 171 -9.85 25.71 -44.20
N ASP A 172 -10.91 26.35 -43.71
CA ASP A 172 -10.81 27.46 -42.75
C ASP A 172 -10.11 26.99 -41.46
N LEU A 173 -10.54 25.84 -40.91
CA LEU A 173 -9.94 25.27 -39.71
C LEU A 173 -8.47 24.89 -39.92
N ALA A 174 -8.12 24.27 -41.05
CA ALA A 174 -6.74 23.92 -41.37
C ALA A 174 -5.81 25.14 -41.47
N ASN A 175 -6.31 26.27 -42.01
CA ASN A 175 -5.53 27.50 -42.08
C ASN A 175 -5.38 28.18 -40.70
N ILE A 176 -6.41 28.13 -39.85
CA ILE A 176 -6.35 28.61 -38.47
C ILE A 176 -5.36 27.77 -37.64
N MET A 177 -5.37 26.44 -37.81
CA MET A 177 -4.40 25.52 -37.20
C MET A 177 -2.97 25.86 -37.61
N ARG A 178 -2.72 26.09 -38.90
CA ARG A 178 -1.41 26.51 -39.40
C ARG A 178 -0.95 27.81 -38.76
N ALA A 179 -1.84 28.81 -38.63
CA ALA A 179 -1.51 30.06 -37.95
C ALA A 179 -1.16 29.87 -36.46
N LEU A 180 -1.85 28.96 -35.74
CA LEU A 180 -1.54 28.61 -34.36
C LEU A 180 -0.19 27.88 -34.22
N GLU A 181 0.19 27.07 -35.21
CA GLU A 181 1.47 26.35 -35.22
C GLU A 181 2.63 27.26 -35.60
N GLU A 182 2.51 27.99 -36.71
CA GLU A 182 3.59 28.82 -37.27
C GLU A 182 3.82 30.11 -36.49
N SER A 183 2.74 30.80 -36.08
CA SER A 183 2.87 32.11 -35.41
C SER A 183 2.96 32.00 -33.89
N TRP A 184 2.51 30.88 -33.31
CA TRP A 184 2.43 30.71 -31.85
C TRP A 184 3.16 29.49 -31.31
N GLY A 185 3.73 28.64 -32.18
CA GLY A 185 4.52 27.47 -31.78
C GLY A 185 3.70 26.42 -31.02
N LEU A 186 2.38 26.43 -31.14
CA LEU A 186 1.52 25.47 -30.46
C LEU A 186 1.61 24.11 -31.13
N GLN A 187 1.64 23.04 -30.33
CA GLN A 187 1.68 21.66 -30.82
C GLN A 187 0.30 21.02 -30.68
N PRO A 188 -0.21 20.35 -31.74
CA PRO A 188 -1.46 19.60 -31.66
C PRO A 188 -1.43 18.59 -30.52
N ASP A 189 -2.49 18.55 -29.72
CA ASP A 189 -2.66 17.63 -28.62
C ASP A 189 -3.85 16.71 -28.86
N SER A 190 -3.59 15.39 -28.82
CA SER A 190 -4.63 14.37 -28.92
C SER A 190 -5.18 13.92 -27.56
N GLY A 191 -4.61 14.41 -26.46
CA GLY A 191 -5.02 14.07 -25.10
C GLY A 191 -6.33 14.73 -24.69
N THR A 192 -7.27 13.95 -24.13
CA THR A 192 -8.47 14.54 -23.50
C THR A 192 -8.13 15.11 -22.12
N LYS A 193 -8.87 16.12 -21.64
CA LYS A 193 -8.73 16.66 -20.26
C LYS A 193 -8.84 15.57 -19.19
N LEU A 194 -9.68 14.57 -19.45
CA LEU A 194 -9.85 13.38 -18.62
C LEU A 194 -8.59 12.50 -18.61
N GLN A 195 -7.96 12.27 -19.76
CA GLN A 195 -6.70 11.52 -19.83
C GLN A 195 -5.61 12.23 -19.02
N ARG A 196 -5.48 13.55 -19.18
CA ARG A 196 -4.54 14.38 -18.40
C ARG A 196 -4.81 14.30 -16.89
N ALA A 197 -6.08 14.25 -16.48
CA ALA A 197 -6.43 14.10 -15.08
C ALA A 197 -6.04 12.74 -14.50
N LEU A 198 -6.24 11.67 -15.26
CA LEU A 198 -5.90 10.32 -14.84
C LEU A 198 -4.40 10.11 -14.76
N ASP A 199 -3.66 10.66 -15.72
CA ASP A 199 -2.20 10.65 -15.72
C ASP A 199 -1.66 11.42 -14.51
N PHE A 200 -2.25 12.57 -14.18
CA PHE A 200 -1.85 13.39 -13.03
C PHE A 200 -2.10 12.70 -11.68
N PHE A 201 -3.31 12.15 -11.48
CA PHE A 201 -3.66 11.47 -10.23
C PHE A 201 -3.07 10.06 -10.11
N GLU A 202 -2.24 9.64 -11.07
CA GLU A 202 -1.64 8.30 -11.11
C GLU A 202 -2.69 7.18 -11.00
N LEU A 203 -3.87 7.43 -11.57
CA LEU A 203 -4.97 6.48 -11.56
C LEU A 203 -4.69 5.38 -12.61
N THR A 204 -3.75 4.48 -12.32
CA THR A 204 -3.44 3.27 -13.14
C THR A 204 -4.40 2.11 -12.88
N MET A 205 -4.64 1.28 -13.91
CA MET A 205 -5.50 0.08 -13.89
C MET A 205 -5.22 -0.87 -12.71
N PRO A 206 -6.22 -1.22 -11.88
CA PRO A 206 -6.14 -2.42 -11.05
C PRO A 206 -6.56 -3.63 -11.91
N GLY A 207 -5.63 -4.56 -12.16
CA GLY A 207 -5.93 -5.91 -12.67
C GLY A 207 -5.70 -6.17 -14.16
N MET A 208 -4.43 -6.18 -14.60
CA MET A 208 -3.92 -7.28 -15.43
C MET A 208 -2.86 -7.98 -14.60
N ALA A 209 -3.30 -8.78 -13.64
CA ALA A 209 -2.50 -9.90 -13.19
C ALA A 209 -2.44 -10.88 -14.36
N ALA A 210 -1.24 -11.30 -14.72
CA ALA A 210 -1.01 -12.38 -15.66
C ALA A 210 -1.84 -13.61 -15.22
N MET A 211 -2.71 -14.07 -16.11
CA MET A 211 -3.19 -15.46 -16.04
C MET A 211 -1.98 -16.36 -16.33
N PRO A 212 -1.71 -17.40 -15.53
CA PRO A 212 -0.65 -18.34 -15.85
C PRO A 212 -1.07 -19.24 -17.01
N GLY A 213 -0.21 -19.31 -18.03
CA GLY A 213 0.01 -20.49 -18.87
C GLY A 213 -1.04 -20.81 -19.94
N ILE A 214 -0.77 -20.40 -21.19
CA ILE A 214 -0.81 -21.33 -22.33
C ILE A 214 0.40 -20.99 -23.21
N ALA A 215 1.41 -21.86 -23.17
CA ALA A 215 2.52 -21.85 -24.09
C ALA A 215 2.01 -22.18 -25.50
N ALA A 216 2.36 -21.34 -26.47
CA ALA A 216 2.30 -21.70 -27.87
C ALA A 216 3.49 -22.61 -28.20
N MET A 217 3.22 -23.77 -28.78
CA MET A 217 4.19 -24.52 -29.60
C MET A 217 3.52 -24.85 -30.95
N PRO A 218 4.30 -25.00 -32.04
CA PRO A 218 3.83 -24.76 -33.40
C PRO A 218 3.66 -26.05 -34.24
N GLY A 219 2.83 -25.95 -35.29
CA GLY A 219 2.96 -26.71 -36.54
C GLY A 219 2.06 -27.95 -36.70
N ILE A 220 1.15 -27.91 -37.67
CA ILE A 220 1.06 -28.80 -38.85
C ILE A 220 -0.10 -28.32 -39.75
N ALA A 221 0.13 -28.35 -41.05
CA ALA A 221 -0.70 -27.78 -42.11
C ALA A 221 -1.83 -28.71 -42.63
N ALA A 222 -2.82 -28.05 -43.26
CA ALA A 222 -3.69 -28.48 -44.39
C ALA A 222 -4.91 -29.43 -44.20
N MET A 223 -6.12 -28.83 -44.26
CA MET A 223 -7.35 -29.10 -45.07
C MET A 223 -7.91 -30.55 -45.28
N PRO A 224 -9.19 -30.74 -45.68
CA PRO A 224 -10.47 -30.15 -45.25
C PRO A 224 -11.56 -31.23 -44.96
N GLY A 225 -12.66 -30.89 -44.25
CA GLY A 225 -13.83 -31.77 -44.14
C GLY A 225 -14.89 -31.30 -43.14
N THR A 226 -16.09 -31.03 -43.63
CA THR A 226 -17.31 -30.55 -42.93
C THR A 226 -18.00 -31.64 -42.08
N PRO A 227 -19.01 -31.30 -41.26
CA PRO A 227 -19.04 -31.63 -39.83
C PRO A 227 -19.85 -32.88 -39.51
N GLY A 228 -19.34 -33.68 -38.56
CA GLY A 228 -20.12 -34.65 -37.81
C GLY A 228 -20.20 -34.19 -36.36
N THR A 229 -21.41 -33.88 -35.90
CA THR A 229 -21.76 -33.72 -34.49
C THR A 229 -21.40 -34.98 -33.69
N PRO A 230 -20.68 -34.86 -32.56
CA PRO A 230 -20.79 -35.81 -31.47
C PRO A 230 -21.40 -35.12 -30.24
N SER A 231 -22.62 -35.56 -29.93
CA SER A 231 -23.16 -35.82 -28.59
C SER A 231 -22.51 -35.08 -27.40
N VAL A 232 -23.28 -34.14 -26.85
CA VAL A 232 -23.11 -33.57 -25.50
C VAL A 232 -23.15 -34.71 -24.47
N PRO A 233 -22.17 -34.83 -23.56
CA PRO A 233 -22.31 -35.67 -22.38
C PRO A 233 -23.33 -35.02 -21.43
N SER A 234 -24.37 -35.77 -21.10
CA SER A 234 -25.40 -35.47 -20.12
C SER A 234 -24.84 -35.00 -18.76
N VAL A 235 -25.42 -33.92 -18.22
CA VAL A 235 -25.26 -33.53 -16.81
C VAL A 235 -26.23 -34.35 -15.96
N PRO A 236 -25.76 -35.07 -14.94
CA PRO A 236 -26.53 -35.12 -13.70
C PRO A 236 -25.61 -34.99 -12.47
N ASP A 237 -25.92 -34.02 -11.61
CA ASP A 237 -25.75 -34.09 -10.14
C ASP A 237 -26.13 -32.74 -9.52
N ALA A 238 -27.43 -32.45 -9.59
CA ALA A 238 -28.06 -31.40 -8.79
C ALA A 238 -29.38 -31.95 -8.23
N HIS A 239 -29.35 -33.09 -7.54
CA HIS A 239 -30.53 -33.60 -6.85
C HIS A 239 -30.69 -32.87 -5.49
N LEU A 240 -31.76 -32.08 -5.40
CA LEU A 240 -32.22 -31.48 -4.14
C LEU A 240 -32.83 -32.56 -3.24
N THR A 241 -32.53 -32.51 -1.94
CA THR A 241 -33.24 -33.33 -0.95
C THR A 241 -34.71 -32.90 -0.85
N LEU A 242 -35.60 -33.75 -0.33
CA LEU A 242 -37.01 -33.40 -0.12
C LEU A 242 -37.17 -32.15 0.76
N THR A 243 -36.31 -32.01 1.78
CA THR A 243 -36.26 -30.84 2.66
C THR A 243 -35.80 -29.59 1.92
N GLU A 244 -34.69 -29.65 1.17
CA GLU A 244 -34.20 -28.51 0.40
C GLU A 244 -35.18 -28.09 -0.70
N ARG A 245 -35.84 -29.05 -1.35
CA ARG A 245 -36.86 -28.77 -2.37
C ARG A 245 -38.06 -28.06 -1.75
N ALA A 246 -38.50 -28.46 -0.56
CA ALA A 246 -39.58 -27.78 0.16
C ALA A 246 -39.18 -26.35 0.59
N GLN A 247 -37.95 -26.17 1.08
CA GLN A 247 -37.42 -24.87 1.48
C GLN A 247 -37.23 -23.92 0.29
N LEU A 248 -36.68 -24.40 -0.82
CA LEU A 248 -36.52 -23.62 -2.05
C LEU A 248 -37.88 -23.29 -2.68
N THR A 249 -38.87 -24.19 -2.59
CA THR A 249 -40.23 -23.91 -3.06
C THR A 249 -40.88 -22.78 -2.25
N TYR A 250 -40.66 -22.77 -0.93
CA TYR A 250 -41.10 -21.68 -0.06
C TYR A 250 -40.43 -20.35 -0.42
N LEU A 251 -39.11 -20.36 -0.65
CA LEU A 251 -38.37 -19.16 -1.06
C LEU A 251 -38.75 -18.66 -2.46
N ALA A 252 -39.02 -19.57 -3.40
CA ALA A 252 -39.41 -19.25 -4.77
C ALA A 252 -40.79 -18.56 -4.87
N ALA A 253 -41.65 -18.74 -3.87
CA ALA A 253 -42.95 -18.06 -3.78
C ALA A 253 -42.85 -16.56 -3.46
N HIS A 254 -41.67 -16.06 -3.04
CA HIS A 254 -41.47 -14.66 -2.67
C HIS A 254 -40.90 -13.84 -3.84
N PRO A 255 -41.45 -12.64 -4.13
CA PRO A 255 -40.92 -11.79 -5.20
C PRO A 255 -39.54 -11.23 -4.84
N GLY A 256 -38.64 -11.17 -5.83
CA GLY A 256 -37.32 -10.58 -5.68
C GLY A 256 -36.17 -11.50 -6.06
N MET A 257 -34.95 -11.08 -5.74
CA MET A 257 -33.72 -11.76 -6.19
C MET A 257 -33.58 -13.18 -5.63
N TYR A 258 -33.91 -13.40 -4.34
CA TYR A 258 -33.78 -14.70 -3.70
C TYR A 258 -34.85 -15.70 -4.17
N GLY A 259 -36.06 -15.22 -4.48
CA GLY A 259 -37.09 -16.06 -5.12
C GLY A 259 -36.67 -16.53 -6.50
N ARG A 260 -36.14 -15.62 -7.35
CA ARG A 260 -35.58 -15.99 -8.66
C ARG A 260 -34.41 -16.98 -8.56
N ARG A 261 -33.54 -16.80 -7.56
CA ARG A 261 -32.43 -17.74 -7.27
C ARG A 261 -32.93 -19.13 -6.87
N ALA A 262 -33.94 -19.20 -6.00
CA ALA A 262 -34.54 -20.46 -5.59
C ALA A 262 -35.27 -21.16 -6.75
N GLN A 263 -35.98 -20.39 -7.58
CA GLN A 263 -36.64 -20.86 -8.79
C GLN A 263 -35.64 -21.41 -9.81
N ALA A 264 -34.48 -20.76 -9.97
CA ALA A 264 -33.43 -21.25 -10.85
C ALA A 264 -32.88 -22.62 -10.41
N LEU A 265 -32.66 -22.83 -9.11
CA LEU A 265 -32.19 -24.11 -8.57
C LEU A 265 -33.24 -25.21 -8.70
N LEU A 266 -34.53 -24.90 -8.50
CA LEU A 266 -35.63 -25.85 -8.71
C LEU A 266 -35.77 -26.26 -10.19
N LEU A 267 -35.56 -25.34 -11.14
CA LEU A 267 -35.61 -25.63 -12.57
C LEU A 267 -34.44 -26.52 -13.02
N LEU A 268 -33.24 -26.25 -12.49
CA LEU A 268 -32.06 -27.09 -12.75
C LEU A 268 -32.21 -28.50 -12.17
N ASP A 269 -32.80 -28.63 -10.98
CA ASP A 269 -33.13 -29.93 -10.35
C ASP A 269 -34.24 -30.70 -11.11
N GLN A 270 -35.12 -29.99 -11.82
CA GLN A 270 -36.11 -30.55 -12.75
C GLN A 270 -35.53 -30.92 -14.13
N GLY A 271 -34.22 -30.72 -14.34
CA GLY A 271 -33.54 -31.07 -15.59
C GLY A 271 -33.56 -29.99 -16.68
N ALA A 272 -34.01 -28.76 -16.37
CA ALA A 272 -33.89 -27.65 -17.30
C ALA A 272 -32.41 -27.31 -17.54
N THR A 273 -32.06 -26.95 -18.77
CA THR A 273 -30.71 -26.48 -19.08
C THR A 273 -30.45 -25.11 -18.44
N GLN A 274 -29.19 -24.71 -18.32
CA GLN A 274 -28.81 -23.41 -17.76
C GLN A 274 -29.33 -22.24 -18.61
N ILE A 275 -29.51 -22.45 -19.92
CA ILE A 275 -30.05 -21.48 -20.87
C ILE A 275 -31.57 -21.34 -20.67
N GLU A 276 -32.31 -22.46 -20.65
CA GLU A 276 -33.75 -22.43 -20.38
C GLU A 276 -34.08 -21.87 -18.99
N THR A 277 -33.22 -22.17 -18.00
CA THR A 277 -33.35 -21.62 -16.64
C THR A 277 -33.15 -20.11 -16.64
N ALA A 278 -32.18 -19.60 -17.41
CA ALA A 278 -31.91 -18.17 -17.55
C ALA A 278 -33.12 -17.42 -18.13
N GLU A 279 -33.71 -17.96 -19.20
CA GLU A 279 -34.91 -17.40 -19.84
C GLU A 279 -36.13 -17.41 -18.90
N ARG A 280 -36.35 -18.51 -18.18
CA ARG A 280 -37.53 -18.68 -17.31
C ARG A 280 -37.45 -17.92 -15.98
N THR A 281 -36.27 -17.47 -15.58
CA THR A 281 -36.07 -16.75 -14.31
C THR A 281 -35.70 -15.28 -14.50
N ASP A 282 -35.64 -14.78 -15.73
CA ASP A 282 -35.16 -13.41 -16.03
C ASP A 282 -33.75 -13.17 -15.42
N MET A 283 -32.87 -14.16 -15.59
CA MET A 283 -31.47 -14.15 -15.14
C MET A 283 -30.56 -14.37 -16.34
N SER A 284 -29.34 -13.83 -16.32
CA SER A 284 -28.37 -14.19 -17.37
C SER A 284 -27.83 -15.60 -17.17
N GLU A 285 -27.51 -16.30 -18.26
CA GLU A 285 -26.93 -17.65 -18.23
C GLU A 285 -25.68 -17.74 -17.35
N ARG A 286 -24.84 -16.69 -17.39
CA ARG A 286 -23.66 -16.56 -16.52
C ARG A 286 -24.03 -16.53 -15.03
N ARG A 287 -25.17 -15.92 -14.67
CA ARG A 287 -25.66 -15.83 -13.29
C ARG A 287 -26.27 -17.15 -12.82
N VAL A 288 -26.96 -17.87 -13.70
CA VAL A 288 -27.43 -19.25 -13.44
C VAL A 288 -26.24 -20.19 -13.21
N ARG A 289 -25.20 -20.11 -14.05
CA ARG A 289 -23.93 -20.85 -13.87
C ARG A 289 -23.24 -20.54 -12.56
N TYR A 290 -23.16 -19.26 -12.21
CA TYR A 290 -22.58 -18.81 -10.95
C TYR A 290 -23.33 -19.40 -9.74
N TRP A 291 -24.66 -19.30 -9.68
CA TRP A 291 -25.41 -19.83 -8.55
C TRP A 291 -25.42 -21.35 -8.47
N LEU A 292 -25.37 -22.05 -9.60
CA LEU A 292 -25.18 -23.50 -9.60
C LEU A 292 -23.81 -23.90 -9.03
N ALA A 293 -22.76 -23.12 -9.32
CA ALA A 293 -21.43 -23.33 -8.74
C ALA A 293 -21.40 -23.03 -7.23
N GLU A 294 -22.01 -21.92 -6.80
CA GLU A 294 -22.12 -21.56 -5.37
C GLU A 294 -22.98 -22.58 -4.59
N TRP A 295 -24.08 -23.07 -5.17
CA TRP A 295 -24.94 -24.09 -4.57
C TRP A 295 -24.19 -25.40 -4.30
N ARG A 296 -23.28 -25.79 -5.20
CA ARG A 296 -22.43 -26.97 -5.01
C ARG A 296 -21.46 -26.83 -3.84
N GLN A 297 -21.07 -25.61 -3.49
CA GLN A 297 -20.12 -25.34 -2.40
C GLN A 297 -20.80 -25.07 -1.06
N GLN A 298 -21.91 -24.33 -1.06
CA GLN A 298 -22.48 -23.74 0.15
C GLN A 298 -23.94 -24.18 0.41
N ARG A 299 -24.59 -24.92 -0.50
CA ARG A 299 -26.01 -25.31 -0.42
C ARG A 299 -26.90 -24.13 -0.01
N LEU A 300 -27.74 -24.25 1.02
CA LEU A 300 -28.61 -23.16 1.50
C LEU A 300 -27.84 -21.94 2.03
N GLY A 301 -26.54 -22.06 2.32
CA GLY A 301 -25.65 -20.96 2.70
C GLY A 301 -25.52 -19.87 1.64
N ILE A 302 -25.96 -20.12 0.39
CA ILE A 302 -26.07 -19.07 -0.63
C ILE A 302 -27.18 -18.05 -0.32
N PHE A 303 -28.07 -18.31 0.64
CA PHE A 303 -29.12 -17.38 1.07
C PHE A 303 -28.73 -16.72 2.40
N PRO A 304 -28.91 -15.40 2.58
CA PRO A 304 -28.62 -14.73 3.85
C PRO A 304 -29.43 -15.29 5.01
N GLU A 305 -28.90 -15.24 6.23
CA GLU A 305 -29.59 -15.72 7.45
C GLU A 305 -30.97 -15.09 7.63
N LYS A 306 -31.15 -13.81 7.28
CA LYS A 306 -32.45 -13.12 7.34
C LYS A 306 -33.50 -13.66 6.37
N VAL A 307 -33.07 -14.30 5.28
CA VAL A 307 -33.95 -14.95 4.28
C VAL A 307 -34.24 -16.38 4.70
N LEU A 308 -33.23 -17.09 5.23
CA LEU A 308 -33.41 -18.43 5.79
C LEU A 308 -34.31 -18.43 7.03
N ALA A 309 -34.24 -17.39 7.87
CA ALA A 309 -35.12 -17.20 9.03
C ALA A 309 -36.60 -17.02 8.67
N GLN A 310 -36.94 -16.77 7.40
CA GLN A 310 -38.33 -16.68 6.93
C GLN A 310 -38.93 -18.06 6.65
N ILE A 311 -38.11 -19.10 6.50
CA ILE A 311 -38.56 -20.46 6.25
C ILE A 311 -39.21 -21.01 7.54
N PRO A 312 -40.46 -21.52 7.49
CA PRO A 312 -41.11 -22.12 8.63
C PRO A 312 -40.26 -23.22 9.27
N PRO A 313 -40.12 -23.28 10.61
CA PRO A 313 -39.31 -24.30 11.29
C PRO A 313 -39.83 -25.72 11.02
N THR A 314 -41.12 -25.88 10.68
CA THR A 314 -41.73 -27.14 10.23
C THR A 314 -41.16 -27.68 8.91
N LEU A 315 -40.62 -26.81 8.04
CA LEU A 315 -39.93 -27.20 6.80
C LEU A 315 -38.42 -27.42 6.99
N SER A 316 -37.89 -27.12 8.18
CA SER A 316 -36.47 -27.29 8.52
C SER A 316 -36.17 -28.57 9.31
N ALA A 317 -37.20 -29.23 9.86
CA ALA A 317 -37.07 -30.42 10.68
C ALA A 317 -37.66 -31.66 9.98
N ALA A 318 -36.84 -32.35 9.19
CA ALA A 318 -37.17 -33.68 8.67
C ALA A 318 -35.92 -34.56 8.51
N THR A 319 -35.31 -34.92 9.65
CA THR A 319 -34.56 -36.18 9.85
C THR A 319 -34.29 -36.39 11.34
N ALA A 320 -35.29 -36.89 12.06
CA ALA A 320 -35.08 -37.68 13.27
C ALA A 320 -36.29 -38.61 13.45
N SER A 321 -36.10 -39.90 13.15
CA SER A 321 -37.08 -40.93 13.49
C SER A 321 -36.86 -41.39 14.94
N PRO A 322 -37.91 -41.75 15.70
CA PRO A 322 -37.84 -41.98 17.14
C PRO A 322 -37.69 -43.47 17.51
N ALA A 323 -37.08 -43.76 18.67
CA ALA A 323 -37.27 -45.00 19.44
C ALA A 323 -36.78 -44.77 20.90
N PRO A 324 -37.16 -45.59 21.89
CA PRO A 324 -38.18 -45.25 22.89
C PRO A 324 -37.66 -45.13 24.33
N THR A 325 -38.38 -44.40 25.19
CA THR A 325 -38.31 -44.51 26.66
C THR A 325 -39.37 -45.46 27.21
N PRO A 326 -39.09 -46.19 28.31
CA PRO A 326 -39.84 -45.94 29.57
C PRO A 326 -38.98 -46.17 30.85
N PRO A 327 -39.49 -46.01 32.09
CA PRO A 327 -40.20 -44.90 32.76
C PRO A 327 -39.45 -44.46 34.08
N PRO A 328 -40.00 -43.57 34.95
CA PRO A 328 -39.19 -42.66 35.80
C PRO A 328 -39.16 -42.90 37.33
N SER A 329 -38.17 -42.24 37.98
CA SER A 329 -38.15 -41.60 39.33
C SER A 329 -38.18 -42.49 40.61
N PRO A 330 -37.88 -41.97 41.85
CA PRO A 330 -37.56 -40.60 42.29
C PRO A 330 -36.47 -40.45 43.42
N ALA A 331 -36.32 -39.19 43.88
CA ALA A 331 -35.97 -38.73 45.24
C ALA A 331 -34.48 -38.40 45.51
N VAL A 332 -34.06 -37.13 45.65
CA VAL A 332 -34.20 -36.15 46.76
C VAL A 332 -33.08 -36.26 47.82
N ALA A 333 -32.33 -35.14 47.94
CA ALA A 333 -31.63 -34.55 49.10
C ALA A 333 -30.57 -35.36 49.89
N ALA A 334 -29.40 -34.74 50.11
CA ALA A 334 -29.06 -34.10 51.40
C ALA A 334 -27.60 -33.62 51.43
N ALA A 335 -27.39 -32.54 52.19
CA ALA A 335 -26.13 -31.86 52.47
C ALA A 335 -25.17 -32.64 53.38
N VAL A 336 -23.87 -32.35 53.30
CA VAL A 336 -22.94 -32.43 54.44
C VAL A 336 -21.89 -31.31 54.33
N ALA A 337 -21.65 -30.65 55.47
CA ALA A 337 -20.70 -29.55 55.69
C ALA A 337 -19.35 -30.07 56.22
N THR A 338 -18.44 -29.12 56.52
CA THR A 338 -17.17 -29.21 57.30
C THR A 338 -15.98 -29.86 56.56
N GLU A 339 -14.71 -29.42 56.65
CA GLU A 339 -14.01 -28.55 57.60
C GLU A 339 -12.64 -28.09 57.01
N VAL A 340 -12.02 -27.13 57.71
CA VAL A 340 -10.77 -26.40 57.44
C VAL A 340 -9.50 -27.26 57.54
N VAL A 341 -8.54 -27.16 56.60
CA VAL A 341 -7.10 -27.38 56.85
C VAL A 341 -6.22 -26.61 55.83
N THR A 342 -5.38 -25.69 56.31
CA THR A 342 -4.11 -25.29 55.65
C THR A 342 -3.00 -26.29 56.01
N PRO A 343 -2.07 -26.60 55.11
CA PRO A 343 -0.73 -26.06 55.31
C PRO A 343 0.02 -25.66 54.03
N LYS A 344 0.90 -24.69 54.26
CA LYS A 344 1.97 -24.16 53.42
C LYS A 344 3.03 -25.25 53.17
N VAL A 345 3.33 -25.58 51.91
CA VAL A 345 4.53 -26.34 51.51
C VAL A 345 5.15 -25.65 50.31
N ALA A 346 6.41 -25.26 50.44
CA ALA A 346 7.25 -24.73 49.36
C ALA A 346 7.54 -25.84 48.34
N LEU A 347 7.48 -25.50 47.05
CA LEU A 347 7.89 -26.39 45.97
C LEU A 347 9.43 -26.47 45.92
N GLU A 348 9.96 -27.67 46.17
CA GLU A 348 11.21 -28.09 45.53
C GLU A 348 10.90 -28.48 44.08
N PRO A 349 11.78 -28.13 43.11
CA PRO A 349 11.53 -28.35 41.69
C PRO A 349 11.59 -29.86 41.37
N GLN A 350 10.47 -30.43 40.93
CA GLN A 350 10.49 -31.74 40.29
C GLN A 350 11.11 -31.60 38.91
N ALA A 351 12.38 -31.96 38.82
CA ALA A 351 13.12 -32.07 37.58
C ALA A 351 12.56 -33.21 36.72
N THR A 352 11.87 -32.87 35.63
CA THR A 352 11.60 -33.78 34.52
C THR A 352 11.86 -33.08 33.19
N GLY A 353 13.07 -33.23 32.65
CA GLY A 353 13.34 -33.16 31.21
C GLY A 353 13.14 -31.83 30.47
N GLU A 354 13.18 -30.68 31.14
CA GLU A 354 13.07 -29.36 30.48
C GLU A 354 14.40 -28.94 29.84
N ASP A 355 14.34 -28.37 28.63
CA ASP A 355 15.49 -27.74 27.96
C ASP A 355 16.02 -26.62 28.87
N PRO A 356 17.35 -26.49 29.09
CA PRO A 356 17.92 -25.38 29.85
C PRO A 356 17.40 -23.99 29.44
N GLY A 357 17.04 -23.80 28.17
CA GLY A 357 16.42 -22.55 27.68
C GLY A 357 15.03 -22.28 28.26
N ASP A 358 14.21 -23.30 28.44
CA ASP A 358 12.84 -23.17 28.96
C ASP A 358 12.86 -22.80 30.45
N VAL A 359 13.79 -23.37 31.20
CA VAL A 359 13.97 -23.05 32.63
C VAL A 359 14.38 -21.59 32.84
N ILE A 360 15.29 -21.07 32.00
CA ILE A 360 15.71 -19.67 32.03
C ILE A 360 14.53 -18.76 31.69
N HIS A 361 13.78 -19.09 30.64
CA HIS A 361 12.62 -18.32 30.22
C HIS A 361 11.56 -18.23 31.33
N ILE A 362 11.11 -19.37 31.85
CA ILE A 362 10.09 -19.44 32.89
C ILE A 362 10.51 -18.63 34.12
N GLN A 363 11.75 -18.83 34.60
CA GLN A 363 12.27 -18.10 35.77
C GLN A 363 12.25 -16.59 35.52
N ALA A 364 12.65 -16.17 34.34
CA ALA A 364 12.75 -14.77 34.01
C ALA A 364 11.37 -14.12 33.77
N VAL A 365 10.36 -14.87 33.30
CA VAL A 365 8.95 -14.41 33.26
C VAL A 365 8.40 -14.26 34.68
N VAL A 366 8.67 -15.21 35.58
CA VAL A 366 8.25 -15.16 36.99
C VAL A 366 8.81 -13.92 37.70
N GLU A 367 10.10 -13.63 37.52
CA GLU A 367 10.75 -12.46 38.10
C GLU A 367 10.12 -11.16 37.59
N ARG A 368 9.90 -11.05 36.27
CA ARG A 368 9.32 -9.86 35.64
C ARG A 368 7.86 -9.67 35.99
N ALA A 369 7.07 -10.74 36.10
CA ALA A 369 5.69 -10.67 36.55
C ALA A 369 5.61 -10.15 37.99
N GLY A 370 6.50 -10.63 38.86
CA GLY A 370 6.63 -10.11 40.23
C GLY A 370 7.06 -8.65 40.29
N ALA A 371 8.02 -8.23 39.44
CA ALA A 371 8.46 -6.85 39.37
C ALA A 371 7.34 -5.91 38.86
N LEU A 372 6.62 -6.31 37.81
CA LEU A 372 5.48 -5.55 37.27
C LEU A 372 4.34 -5.45 38.28
N PHE A 373 4.08 -6.50 39.06
CA PHE A 373 3.11 -6.45 40.16
C PHE A 373 3.46 -5.35 41.17
N GLU A 374 4.70 -5.30 41.65
CA GLU A 374 5.08 -4.26 42.62
C GLU A 374 5.09 -2.86 42.00
N LEU A 375 5.60 -2.72 40.77
CA LEU A 375 5.71 -1.44 40.08
C LEU A 375 4.35 -0.83 39.73
N LEU A 376 3.37 -1.65 39.34
CA LEU A 376 2.06 -1.21 38.88
C LEU A 376 0.98 -1.27 39.97
N ARG A 377 1.39 -1.51 41.22
CA ARG A 377 0.53 -1.55 42.41
C ARG A 377 -0.43 -0.36 42.57
N PRO A 378 -0.02 0.90 42.27
CA PRO A 378 -0.94 2.04 42.37
C PRO A 378 -2.17 1.97 41.47
N TRP A 379 -2.13 1.15 40.41
CA TRP A 379 -3.20 1.06 39.40
C TRP A 379 -4.05 -0.19 39.52
N HIS A 380 -3.44 -1.34 39.78
CA HIS A 380 -4.10 -2.62 39.52
C HIS A 380 -5.05 -3.10 40.63
N GLY A 381 -4.93 -2.59 41.85
CA GLY A 381 -5.85 -2.90 42.96
C GLY A 381 -5.80 -4.33 43.53
N LEU A 382 -5.02 -5.25 42.94
CA LEU A 382 -4.74 -6.59 43.50
C LEU A 382 -4.17 -6.55 44.92
N ALA A 383 -4.51 -7.58 45.70
CA ALA A 383 -4.06 -7.73 47.08
C ALA A 383 -2.66 -8.37 47.13
N PRO A 384 -1.85 -8.16 48.19
CA PRO A 384 -0.50 -8.71 48.28
C PRO A 384 -0.44 -10.24 48.12
N GLU A 385 -1.52 -10.97 48.46
CA GLU A 385 -1.62 -12.42 48.29
C GLU A 385 -1.72 -12.87 46.82
N ASP A 386 -2.02 -11.94 45.91
CA ASP A 386 -2.10 -12.22 44.46
C ASP A 386 -0.72 -12.34 43.81
N ARG A 387 0.35 -11.85 44.46
CA ARG A 387 1.71 -11.92 43.92
C ARG A 387 2.23 -13.36 43.83
N PRO A 388 2.15 -14.20 44.88
CA PRO A 388 2.47 -15.62 44.78
C PRO A 388 1.66 -16.36 43.71
N LEU A 389 0.36 -16.03 43.59
CA LEU A 389 -0.49 -16.61 42.55
C LEU A 389 -0.01 -16.22 41.15
N LEU A 390 0.31 -14.94 40.91
CA LEU A 390 0.87 -14.48 39.62
C LEU A 390 2.17 -15.22 39.27
N GLN A 391 3.05 -15.44 40.26
CA GLN A 391 4.30 -16.18 40.07
C GLN A 391 4.04 -17.65 39.71
N GLN A 392 3.07 -18.30 40.36
CA GLN A 392 2.66 -19.66 39.99
C GLN A 392 2.04 -19.73 38.59
N ILE A 393 1.21 -18.75 38.22
CA ILE A 393 0.67 -18.63 36.87
C ILE A 393 1.81 -18.49 35.84
N ALA A 394 2.80 -17.64 36.13
CA ALA A 394 3.98 -17.48 35.29
C ALA A 394 4.83 -18.75 35.20
N GLN A 395 4.88 -19.59 36.23
CA GLN A 395 5.55 -20.91 36.14
C GLN A 395 4.81 -21.88 35.23
N LEU A 396 3.48 -21.77 35.14
CA LEU A 396 2.61 -22.72 34.45
C LEU A 396 2.17 -22.24 33.06
N HIS A 397 2.57 -21.06 32.62
CA HIS A 397 1.98 -20.41 31.45
C HIS A 397 2.17 -21.19 30.14
N ASP A 398 3.26 -21.94 30.01
CA ASP A 398 3.61 -22.74 28.83
C ASP A 398 3.45 -24.25 29.02
N ILE A 399 2.74 -24.69 30.08
CA ILE A 399 2.52 -26.12 30.38
C ILE A 399 1.90 -26.92 29.22
N GLY A 400 1.20 -26.25 28.30
CA GLY A 400 0.59 -26.87 27.13
C GLY A 400 1.55 -27.23 26.00
N LEU A 401 2.79 -26.69 25.97
CA LEU A 401 3.76 -26.97 24.90
C LEU A 401 4.11 -28.46 24.81
N ASN A 402 4.12 -29.15 25.96
CA ASN A 402 4.40 -30.59 26.03
C ASN A 402 3.19 -31.47 25.66
N LEU A 403 1.99 -30.88 25.50
CA LEU A 403 0.76 -31.59 25.20
C LEU A 403 0.36 -31.45 23.73
N ASP A 404 0.30 -30.21 23.25
CA ASP A 404 -0.02 -29.85 21.88
C ASP A 404 0.71 -28.54 21.54
N PRO A 405 1.88 -28.59 20.88
CA PRO A 405 2.63 -27.38 20.52
C PRO A 405 1.84 -26.40 19.65
N GLU A 406 0.98 -26.90 18.74
CA GLU A 406 0.21 -26.07 17.82
C GLU A 406 -0.92 -25.31 18.54
N ASN A 407 -1.51 -25.92 19.57
CA ASN A 407 -2.60 -25.34 20.36
C ASN A 407 -2.27 -25.19 21.86
N HIS A 408 -1.00 -24.94 22.20
CA HIS A 408 -0.50 -25.00 23.59
C HIS A 408 -1.30 -24.17 24.58
N ALA A 409 -1.78 -22.99 24.18
CA ALA A 409 -2.59 -22.12 25.06
C ALA A 409 -3.92 -22.79 25.46
N LEU A 410 -4.57 -23.50 24.53
CA LEU A 410 -5.81 -24.24 24.80
C LEU A 410 -5.53 -25.52 25.58
N ALA A 411 -4.51 -26.28 25.18
CA ALA A 411 -4.10 -27.50 25.88
C ALA A 411 -3.71 -27.22 27.35
N GLY A 412 -3.02 -26.11 27.59
CA GLY A 412 -2.68 -25.65 28.94
C GLY A 412 -3.90 -25.27 29.78
N TYR A 413 -4.87 -24.55 29.19
CA TYR A 413 -6.15 -24.25 29.85
C TYR A 413 -6.91 -25.52 30.25
N GLU A 414 -7.05 -26.46 29.33
CA GLU A 414 -7.75 -27.74 29.57
C GLU A 414 -7.04 -28.55 30.66
N ARG A 415 -5.70 -28.59 30.63
CA ARG A 415 -4.90 -29.31 31.63
C ARG A 415 -5.04 -28.75 33.04
N LEU A 416 -5.00 -27.42 33.18
CA LEU A 416 -5.08 -26.74 34.49
C LEU A 416 -6.49 -26.80 35.07
N THR A 417 -7.52 -26.77 34.23
CA THR A 417 -8.92 -26.84 34.68
C THR A 417 -9.37 -28.27 34.98
N ALA A 418 -8.89 -29.27 34.23
CA ALA A 418 -9.25 -30.67 34.45
C ALA A 418 -8.55 -31.29 35.66
N VAL A 419 -7.25 -31.00 35.85
CA VAL A 419 -6.45 -31.57 36.94
C VAL A 419 -5.62 -30.45 37.59
N PRO A 420 -6.23 -29.65 38.47
CA PRO A 420 -5.57 -28.51 39.09
C PRO A 420 -4.37 -28.95 39.94
N PRO A 421 -3.24 -28.21 39.90
CA PRO A 421 -2.11 -28.45 40.80
C PRO A 421 -2.55 -28.40 42.27
N ALA A 422 -1.98 -29.25 43.12
CA ALA A 422 -2.37 -29.35 44.54
C ALA A 422 -2.18 -28.03 45.31
N GLN A 423 -1.36 -27.12 44.80
CA GLN A 423 -1.06 -25.82 45.38
C GLN A 423 -2.10 -24.74 45.03
N LEU A 424 -2.98 -24.99 44.06
CA LEU A 424 -4.01 -24.04 43.60
C LEU A 424 -5.40 -24.48 44.06
N THR A 425 -6.19 -23.56 44.59
CA THR A 425 -7.62 -23.80 44.78
C THR A 425 -8.33 -23.96 43.42
N PRO A 426 -9.52 -24.58 43.34
CA PRO A 426 -10.26 -24.70 42.09
C PRO A 426 -10.51 -23.37 41.37
N GLN A 427 -10.73 -22.29 42.13
CA GLN A 427 -10.89 -20.95 41.56
C GLN A 427 -9.56 -20.39 41.02
N GLU A 428 -8.47 -20.57 41.74
CA GLU A 428 -7.14 -20.13 41.29
C GLU A 428 -6.65 -20.91 40.07
N ALA A 429 -6.95 -22.22 39.99
CA ALA A 429 -6.68 -23.02 38.81
C ALA A 429 -7.49 -22.56 37.60
N GLN A 430 -8.73 -22.11 37.81
CA GLN A 430 -9.54 -21.49 36.75
C GLN A 430 -8.93 -20.15 36.28
N ILE A 431 -8.44 -19.32 37.21
CA ILE A 431 -7.72 -18.07 36.88
C ILE A 431 -6.43 -18.36 36.12
N ALA A 432 -5.65 -19.34 36.58
CA ALA A 432 -4.41 -19.75 35.94
C ALA A 432 -4.64 -20.28 34.53
N GLY A 433 -5.65 -21.15 34.36
CA GLY A 433 -6.06 -21.64 33.04
C GLY A 433 -6.44 -20.49 32.10
N LEU A 434 -7.25 -19.53 32.57
CA LEU A 434 -7.62 -18.35 31.77
C LEU A 434 -6.41 -17.53 31.35
N ALA A 435 -5.46 -17.30 32.27
CA ALA A 435 -4.23 -16.58 31.95
C ALA A 435 -3.41 -17.32 30.89
N THR A 436 -3.26 -18.65 31.01
CA THR A 436 -2.61 -19.51 30.01
C THR A 436 -3.31 -19.45 28.65
N LEU A 437 -4.64 -19.48 28.60
CA LEU A 437 -5.37 -19.37 27.32
C LEU A 437 -5.14 -18.01 26.64
N LEU A 438 -5.05 -16.95 27.43
CA LEU A 438 -5.06 -15.57 26.96
C LEU A 438 -3.66 -14.97 26.82
N HIS A 439 -2.55 -15.69 27.05
CA HIS A 439 -1.22 -15.06 27.08
C HIS A 439 -0.56 -14.82 25.70
N SER A 440 -0.74 -15.74 24.74
CA SER A 440 0.10 -15.81 23.54
C SER A 440 -0.24 -14.79 22.44
N SER A 441 -1.53 -14.50 22.26
CA SER A 441 -2.05 -13.79 21.07
C SER A 441 -2.48 -12.35 21.34
N ARG A 442 -2.60 -11.51 20.32
CA ARG A 442 -3.22 -10.17 20.47
C ARG A 442 -4.71 -10.31 20.78
N LEU A 443 -5.20 -9.60 21.78
CA LEU A 443 -6.58 -9.68 22.24
C LEU A 443 -7.40 -8.55 21.62
N LYS A 444 -7.82 -8.74 20.36
CA LYS A 444 -8.84 -7.89 19.71
C LYS A 444 -10.20 -8.11 20.40
N PRO A 445 -11.13 -7.13 20.43
CA PRO A 445 -12.37 -7.23 21.23
C PRO A 445 -13.20 -8.49 20.93
N LYS A 446 -13.42 -8.79 19.65
CA LYS A 446 -14.16 -9.99 19.22
C LYS A 446 -13.43 -11.29 19.58
N ALA A 447 -12.10 -11.30 19.47
CA ALA A 447 -11.28 -12.48 19.75
C ALA A 447 -11.23 -12.77 21.26
N LEU A 448 -11.06 -11.72 22.08
CA LEU A 448 -11.14 -11.83 23.53
C LEU A 448 -12.50 -12.37 23.97
N GLN A 449 -13.60 -11.79 23.46
CA GLN A 449 -14.94 -12.26 23.81
C GLN A 449 -15.16 -13.72 23.41
N ALA A 450 -14.77 -14.11 22.18
CA ALA A 450 -14.91 -15.48 21.71
C ALA A 450 -14.10 -16.50 22.54
N LEU A 451 -12.91 -16.11 23.04
CA LEU A 451 -12.12 -16.95 23.94
C LEU A 451 -12.78 -17.05 25.32
N LEU A 452 -13.24 -15.93 25.90
CA LEU A 452 -13.93 -15.95 27.19
C LEU A 452 -15.23 -16.76 27.16
N ASP A 453 -16.00 -16.68 26.08
CA ASP A 453 -17.25 -17.44 25.90
C ASP A 453 -17.04 -18.96 25.81
N ARG A 454 -15.82 -19.40 25.45
CA ARG A 454 -15.43 -20.83 25.42
C ARG A 454 -14.97 -21.36 26.78
N THR A 455 -14.92 -20.50 27.80
CA THR A 455 -14.43 -20.85 29.13
C THR A 455 -15.51 -20.68 30.17
N ASN A 456 -15.25 -21.17 31.38
CA ASN A 456 -16.13 -20.92 32.52
C ASN A 456 -15.96 -19.49 33.10
N PHE A 457 -15.40 -18.52 32.37
CA PHE A 457 -15.14 -17.17 32.88
C PHE A 457 -16.39 -16.51 33.49
N GLN A 458 -17.55 -16.67 32.86
CA GLN A 458 -18.81 -16.09 33.34
C GLN A 458 -19.31 -16.71 34.64
N THR A 459 -18.81 -17.89 35.03
CA THR A 459 -19.19 -18.56 36.29
C THR A 459 -18.40 -18.02 37.50
N LEU A 460 -17.31 -17.26 37.26
CA LEU A 460 -16.56 -16.62 38.33
C LEU A 460 -17.34 -15.41 38.89
N PRO A 461 -17.27 -15.13 40.20
CA PRO A 461 -17.73 -13.86 40.75
C PRO A 461 -17.07 -12.66 40.06
N LEU A 462 -17.76 -11.53 39.96
CA LEU A 462 -17.27 -10.33 39.25
C LEU A 462 -15.89 -9.86 39.74
N GLU A 463 -15.64 -9.93 41.05
CA GLU A 463 -14.34 -9.60 41.63
C GLU A 463 -13.23 -10.56 41.14
N GLN A 464 -13.53 -11.85 41.03
CA GLN A 464 -12.59 -12.86 40.53
C GLN A 464 -12.40 -12.77 39.02
N GLN A 465 -13.42 -12.33 38.26
CA GLN A 465 -13.29 -12.03 36.84
C GLN A 465 -12.30 -10.86 36.62
N HIS A 466 -12.46 -9.76 37.37
CA HIS A 466 -11.53 -8.64 37.31
C HIS A 466 -10.11 -9.07 37.71
N ARG A 467 -9.98 -9.79 38.84
CA ARG A 467 -8.70 -10.35 39.31
C ARG A 467 -8.01 -11.20 38.23
N ALA A 468 -8.74 -12.08 37.56
CA ALA A 468 -8.21 -12.92 36.49
C ALA A 468 -7.66 -12.10 35.32
N LEU A 469 -8.41 -11.08 34.87
CA LEU A 469 -8.00 -10.24 33.74
C LEU A 469 -6.77 -9.39 34.07
N VAL A 470 -6.65 -8.89 35.30
CA VAL A 470 -5.49 -8.10 35.74
C VAL A 470 -4.24 -8.98 35.86
N LEU A 471 -4.35 -10.17 36.48
CA LEU A 471 -3.25 -11.14 36.55
C LEU A 471 -2.79 -11.57 35.14
N THR A 472 -3.75 -11.82 34.24
CA THR A 472 -3.47 -12.12 32.83
C THR A 472 -2.74 -10.96 32.14
N ALA A 473 -3.15 -9.71 32.39
CA ALA A 473 -2.51 -8.54 31.79
C ALA A 473 -1.04 -8.39 32.25
N LEU A 474 -0.77 -8.64 33.54
CA LEU A 474 0.59 -8.64 34.08
C LEU A 474 1.44 -9.77 33.51
N LEU A 475 0.90 -10.99 33.44
CA LEU A 475 1.58 -12.14 32.83
C LEU A 475 1.95 -11.85 31.38
N ARG A 476 1.00 -11.36 30.58
CA ARG A 476 1.20 -11.02 29.17
C ARG A 476 2.35 -10.04 28.94
N MET A 477 2.43 -8.99 29.78
CA MET A 477 3.52 -8.03 29.70
C MET A 477 4.85 -8.66 30.14
N ALA A 478 4.86 -9.49 31.18
CA ALA A 478 6.05 -10.17 31.68
C ALA A 478 6.62 -11.17 30.67
N ASP A 479 5.77 -12.00 30.05
CA ASP A 479 6.18 -12.95 29.01
C ASP A 479 6.63 -12.20 27.74
N GLY A 480 5.99 -11.07 27.41
CA GLY A 480 6.49 -10.18 26.36
C GLY A 480 7.90 -9.61 26.64
N LEU A 481 8.26 -9.38 27.90
CA LEU A 481 9.58 -8.90 28.30
C LEU A 481 10.67 -9.99 28.30
N ASP A 482 10.32 -11.23 27.98
CA ASP A 482 11.26 -12.33 27.74
C ASP A 482 10.95 -13.12 26.48
N PHE A 483 10.38 -12.46 25.47
CA PHE A 483 10.00 -13.09 24.21
C PHE A 483 11.14 -13.83 23.51
N ARG A 484 12.39 -13.47 23.83
CA ARG A 484 13.60 -14.08 23.26
C ARG A 484 14.20 -15.20 24.09
N HIS A 485 13.62 -15.51 25.25
CA HIS A 485 14.04 -16.61 26.13
C HIS A 485 15.51 -16.45 26.55
N THR A 486 15.96 -15.20 26.74
CA THR A 486 17.35 -14.90 27.12
C THR A 486 17.51 -14.60 28.60
N GLY A 487 16.43 -14.26 29.30
CA GLY A 487 16.46 -13.80 30.69
C GLY A 487 17.18 -12.46 30.90
N SER A 488 17.58 -11.76 29.84
CA SER A 488 18.55 -10.66 29.94
C SER A 488 17.93 -9.25 30.06
N THR A 489 16.63 -9.11 29.77
CA THR A 489 15.91 -7.83 29.81
C THR A 489 15.47 -7.49 31.24
N THR A 490 15.93 -6.35 31.76
CA THR A 490 15.66 -5.85 33.12
C THR A 490 14.84 -4.55 33.09
N ILE A 491 14.02 -4.31 34.10
CA ILE A 491 13.29 -3.05 34.26
C ILE A 491 14.17 -2.06 35.03
N VAL A 492 14.40 -0.87 34.46
CA VAL A 492 15.34 0.12 35.00
C VAL A 492 14.68 1.40 35.52
N ALA A 493 13.51 1.80 35.00
CA ALA A 493 12.81 2.98 35.47
C ALA A 493 11.30 2.91 35.19
N LEU A 494 10.52 3.66 35.97
CA LEU A 494 9.09 3.87 35.77
C LEU A 494 8.77 5.36 35.85
N GLU A 495 8.08 5.87 34.84
CA GLU A 495 7.60 7.24 34.75
C GLU A 495 6.09 7.22 34.48
N ALA A 496 5.30 7.77 35.40
CA ALA A 496 3.87 7.94 35.19
C ALA A 496 3.62 9.28 34.50
N GLY A 497 3.03 9.28 33.30
CA GLY A 497 2.76 10.50 32.55
C GLY A 497 1.75 11.43 33.25
N GLU A 498 2.07 12.73 33.29
CA GLU A 498 1.12 13.78 33.66
C GLU A 498 0.25 14.19 32.44
N ALA A 499 -0.90 14.79 32.70
CA ALA A 499 -1.85 15.19 31.66
C ALA A 499 -1.18 16.08 30.58
N PRO A 500 -1.46 15.88 29.27
CA PRO A 500 -2.63 15.18 28.71
C PRO A 500 -2.40 13.71 28.36
N GLN A 501 -1.20 13.16 28.55
CA GLN A 501 -0.87 11.77 28.18
C GLN A 501 -0.76 10.90 29.44
N ARG A 502 -1.89 10.27 29.83
CA ARG A 502 -1.99 9.27 30.90
C ARG A 502 -1.33 7.92 30.51
N GLU A 503 -0.11 7.93 30.01
CA GLU A 503 0.64 6.71 29.68
C GLU A 503 1.63 6.39 30.82
N ILE A 504 1.73 5.12 31.22
CA ILE A 504 2.76 4.64 32.15
C ILE A 504 3.93 4.17 31.31
N LEU A 505 5.09 4.79 31.47
CA LEU A 505 6.29 4.49 30.72
C LEU A 505 7.25 3.67 31.58
N ILE A 506 7.56 2.45 31.14
CA ILE A 506 8.52 1.56 31.79
C ILE A 506 9.76 1.48 30.89
N THR A 507 10.90 1.90 31.43
CA THR A 507 12.18 1.78 30.73
C THR A 507 12.81 0.44 31.06
N VAL A 508 13.25 -0.30 30.05
CA VAL A 508 13.91 -1.60 30.16
C VAL A 508 15.29 -1.57 29.51
N ALA A 509 16.23 -2.33 30.05
CA ALA A 509 17.61 -2.40 29.55
C ALA A 509 18.07 -3.85 29.47
N GLY A 510 19.00 -4.10 28.55
CA GLY A 510 19.57 -5.43 28.32
C GLY A 510 19.94 -5.64 26.84
N PRO A 511 20.68 -6.71 26.54
CA PRO A 511 21.17 -7.01 25.19
C PRO A 511 20.11 -7.21 24.12
N VAL A 512 18.87 -7.56 24.48
CA VAL A 512 17.74 -7.75 23.54
C VAL A 512 16.48 -6.97 23.94
N ALA A 513 16.65 -6.01 24.87
CA ALA A 513 15.56 -5.30 25.53
C ALA A 513 14.69 -4.49 24.57
N GLY A 514 15.22 -4.10 23.41
CA GLY A 514 14.45 -3.45 22.36
C GLY A 514 13.35 -4.37 21.82
N SER A 515 13.73 -5.58 21.40
CA SER A 515 12.79 -6.56 20.82
C SER A 515 11.76 -7.04 21.86
N ASP A 516 12.20 -7.27 23.09
CA ASP A 516 11.32 -7.62 24.22
C ASP A 516 10.36 -6.47 24.56
N ALA A 517 10.82 -5.21 24.56
CA ALA A 517 9.93 -4.06 24.77
C ALA A 517 8.85 -3.95 23.68
N GLU A 518 9.19 -4.19 22.39
CA GLU A 518 8.18 -4.21 21.32
C GLU A 518 7.14 -5.31 21.52
N ARG A 519 7.56 -6.52 21.95
CA ARG A 519 6.62 -7.60 22.24
C ARG A 519 5.77 -7.32 23.47
N ALA A 520 6.35 -6.80 24.54
CA ALA A 520 5.63 -6.40 25.75
C ALA A 520 4.58 -5.31 25.44
N ASN A 521 4.93 -4.32 24.61
CA ASN A 521 3.97 -3.31 24.13
C ASN A 521 2.81 -3.91 23.35
N PHE A 522 3.08 -4.92 22.51
CA PHE A 522 2.04 -5.65 21.79
C PHE A 522 1.11 -6.43 22.74
N LYS A 523 1.68 -7.01 23.80
CA LYS A 523 0.97 -7.80 24.82
C LYS A 523 0.31 -6.96 25.93
N ALA A 524 0.62 -5.66 26.02
CA ALA A 524 0.02 -4.69 26.95
C ALA A 524 -1.41 -4.23 26.55
N ASP A 525 -1.97 -4.78 25.48
CA ASP A 525 -3.30 -4.43 24.97
C ASP A 525 -4.43 -4.73 25.95
N LEU A 526 -4.33 -5.81 26.74
CA LEU A 526 -5.30 -6.12 27.78
C LEU A 526 -5.26 -5.09 28.93
N TRP A 527 -4.07 -4.68 29.37
CA TRP A 527 -3.91 -3.66 30.41
C TRP A 527 -4.60 -2.35 30.01
N ALA A 528 -4.33 -1.87 28.80
CA ALA A 528 -4.90 -0.62 28.29
C ALA A 528 -6.44 -0.66 28.26
N ARG A 529 -7.04 -1.84 28.06
CA ARG A 529 -8.50 -2.03 28.08
C ARG A 529 -9.09 -1.98 29.49
N ILE A 530 -8.40 -2.56 30.47
CA ILE A 530 -8.89 -2.62 31.86
C ILE A 530 -8.82 -1.22 32.50
N PHE A 531 -7.70 -0.52 32.35
CA PHE A 531 -7.43 0.69 33.12
C PHE A 531 -7.60 2.00 32.35
N ASN A 532 -7.83 1.94 31.02
CA ASN A 532 -7.84 3.12 30.14
C ASN A 532 -6.61 4.04 30.32
N GLN A 533 -5.50 3.42 30.73
CA GLN A 533 -4.20 4.02 30.99
C GLN A 533 -3.16 3.05 30.43
N PRO A 534 -2.66 3.28 29.20
CA PRO A 534 -1.74 2.35 28.55
C PRO A 534 -0.41 2.27 29.30
N VAL A 535 0.16 1.08 29.37
CA VAL A 535 1.55 0.84 29.76
C VAL A 535 2.37 0.71 28.49
N ARG A 536 3.53 1.35 28.47
CA ARG A 536 4.45 1.32 27.35
C ARG A 536 5.87 1.04 27.81
N PHE A 537 6.49 0.05 27.18
CA PHE A 537 7.87 -0.33 27.37
C PHE A 537 8.76 0.38 26.35
N GLN A 538 9.90 0.89 26.79
CA GLN A 538 10.91 1.51 25.93
C GLN A 538 12.31 1.16 26.42
N THR A 539 13.30 1.26 25.54
CA THR A 539 14.71 1.31 25.96
C THR A 539 15.09 2.76 26.34
N PRO A 540 16.18 2.97 27.09
CA PRO A 540 16.72 4.30 27.33
C PRO A 540 16.84 5.08 26.02
N PRO A 541 16.66 6.42 26.02
CA PRO A 541 16.76 7.22 24.82
C PRO A 541 18.21 7.27 24.33
N LEU A 542 18.59 6.28 23.54
CA LEU A 542 19.93 6.18 22.95
C LEU A 542 20.07 7.16 21.78
N ASN A 543 21.22 7.83 21.70
CA ASN A 543 21.62 8.57 20.52
C ASN A 543 22.08 7.60 19.39
N SER A 544 22.38 8.12 18.20
CA SER A 544 22.73 7.23 17.07
C SER A 544 24.04 6.47 17.25
N THR A 545 25.02 7.06 17.92
CA THR A 545 26.30 6.44 18.23
C THR A 545 26.11 5.27 19.20
N GLU A 546 25.29 5.48 20.24
CA GLU A 546 24.94 4.44 21.23
C GLU A 546 24.08 3.32 20.60
N LEU A 547 23.07 3.67 19.79
CA LEU A 547 22.27 2.68 19.07
C LEU A 547 23.12 1.85 18.10
N LEU A 548 24.08 2.48 17.43
CA LEU A 548 24.98 1.80 16.52
C LEU A 548 25.89 0.83 17.29
N ALA A 549 26.49 1.26 18.40
CA ALA A 549 27.30 0.39 19.26
C ALA A 549 26.50 -0.84 19.73
N HIS A 550 25.24 -0.63 20.13
CA HIS A 550 24.33 -1.70 20.53
C HIS A 550 24.05 -2.69 19.39
N LEU A 551 23.73 -2.21 18.18
CA LEU A 551 23.49 -3.05 16.99
C LEU A 551 24.75 -3.76 16.46
N LEU A 552 25.93 -3.30 16.85
CA LEU A 552 27.20 -3.96 16.57
C LEU A 552 27.64 -4.90 17.71
N HIS A 553 26.81 -5.04 18.75
CA HIS A 553 27.11 -5.82 19.96
C HIS A 553 28.43 -5.41 20.63
N LEU A 554 28.73 -4.11 20.63
CA LEU A 554 29.91 -3.54 21.27
C LEU A 554 29.63 -3.19 22.75
N PRO A 555 30.64 -3.23 23.63
CA PRO A 555 30.50 -2.83 25.03
C PRO A 555 30.10 -1.36 25.14
N ALA A 556 29.40 -0.98 26.22
CA ALA A 556 28.87 0.37 26.42
C ALA A 556 29.95 1.47 26.31
N GLU A 557 31.18 1.19 26.74
CA GLU A 557 32.33 2.10 26.66
C GLU A 557 32.75 2.41 25.21
N ALA A 558 32.49 1.50 24.27
CA ALA A 558 32.81 1.70 22.85
C ALA A 558 31.91 2.75 22.17
N SER A 559 30.76 3.08 22.77
CA SER A 559 29.87 4.15 22.28
C SER A 559 30.50 5.55 22.39
N ALA A 560 31.57 5.71 23.15
CA ALA A 560 32.34 6.95 23.23
C ALA A 560 33.31 7.14 22.05
N SER A 561 33.54 6.10 21.22
CA SER A 561 34.35 6.20 19.99
C SER A 561 33.55 6.87 18.87
N GLU A 562 34.13 7.89 18.23
CA GLU A 562 33.53 8.50 17.04
C GLU A 562 33.68 7.66 15.77
N SER A 563 34.51 6.61 15.78
CA SER A 563 34.75 5.74 14.63
C SER A 563 34.36 4.30 14.93
N PHE A 564 33.39 3.78 14.16
CA PHE A 564 33.03 2.36 14.13
C PHE A 564 33.45 1.73 12.80
N THR A 565 33.92 0.48 12.87
CA THR A 565 34.13 -0.34 11.66
C THR A 565 32.80 -0.97 11.26
N LEU A 566 32.21 -0.48 10.17
CA LEU A 566 30.96 -1.04 9.64
C LEU A 566 31.23 -2.25 8.73
N PRO A 567 30.30 -3.24 8.67
CA PRO A 567 30.38 -4.34 7.71
C PRO A 567 30.46 -3.84 6.27
N ALA A 568 31.32 -4.45 5.45
CA ALA A 568 31.51 -4.08 4.05
C ALA A 568 30.30 -4.47 3.17
N THR A 569 29.66 -5.61 3.48
CA THR A 569 28.47 -6.13 2.79
C THR A 569 27.36 -6.52 3.79
N PRO A 570 26.11 -6.71 3.34
CA PRO A 570 25.02 -7.16 4.20
C PRO A 570 25.17 -8.60 4.73
N GLY A 571 25.96 -9.46 4.07
CA GLY A 571 26.18 -10.85 4.47
C GLY A 571 25.01 -11.76 4.11
N ILE A 572 24.42 -11.58 2.91
CA ILE A 572 23.31 -12.41 2.44
C ILE A 572 23.84 -13.74 1.91
N ASP A 573 23.25 -14.83 2.41
CA ASP A 573 23.57 -16.20 2.02
C ASP A 573 22.52 -16.77 1.07
N ALA A 574 22.93 -17.68 0.18
CA ALA A 574 22.02 -18.34 -0.76
C ALA A 574 20.92 -19.16 -0.05
N GLY A 575 21.20 -19.65 1.17
CA GLY A 575 20.27 -20.39 2.01
C GLY A 575 19.34 -19.52 2.87
N ASP A 576 19.57 -18.20 2.95
CA ASP A 576 18.70 -17.30 3.69
C ASP A 576 17.27 -17.33 3.14
N THR A 577 16.29 -17.12 4.03
CA THR A 577 14.95 -16.76 3.57
C THR A 577 14.97 -15.34 3.00
N LEU A 578 14.02 -15.00 2.12
CA LEU A 578 13.91 -13.64 1.57
C LEU A 578 13.62 -12.61 2.67
N THR A 579 12.90 -13.02 3.72
CA THR A 579 12.62 -12.20 4.89
C THR A 579 13.91 -11.90 5.68
N GLU A 580 14.78 -12.89 5.86
CA GLU A 580 16.08 -12.68 6.54
C GLU A 580 17.06 -11.87 5.68
N ALA A 581 17.13 -12.14 4.37
CA ALA A 581 17.91 -11.34 3.44
C ALA A 581 17.48 -9.86 3.44
N ALA A 582 16.16 -9.61 3.55
CA ALA A 582 15.62 -8.26 3.72
C ALA A 582 16.08 -7.63 5.03
N ARG A 583 15.99 -8.35 6.16
CA ARG A 583 16.45 -7.89 7.47
C ARG A 583 17.93 -7.50 7.44
N LYS A 584 18.81 -8.39 6.96
CA LYS A 584 20.25 -8.14 6.80
C LYS A 584 20.51 -6.88 5.98
N THR A 585 19.78 -6.71 4.87
CA THR A 585 19.83 -5.51 4.03
C THR A 585 19.41 -4.24 4.78
N PHE A 586 18.31 -4.30 5.54
CA PHE A 586 17.85 -3.17 6.36
C PHE A 586 18.86 -2.82 7.45
N LEU A 587 19.35 -3.80 8.21
CA LEU A 587 20.32 -3.62 9.27
C LEU A 587 21.61 -2.96 8.75
N PHE A 588 22.14 -3.48 7.64
CA PHE A 588 23.34 -2.96 6.98
C PHE A 588 23.25 -1.48 6.61
N HIS A 589 22.11 -1.05 6.05
CA HIS A 589 21.90 0.35 5.69
C HIS A 589 21.48 1.21 6.88
N PHE A 590 20.81 0.64 7.86
CA PHE A 590 20.42 1.33 9.08
C PHE A 590 21.66 1.69 9.94
N GLN A 591 22.61 0.76 10.10
CA GLN A 591 23.89 1.01 10.76
C GLN A 591 24.65 2.18 10.10
N ARG A 592 24.70 2.23 8.77
CA ARG A 592 25.29 3.36 8.02
C ARG A 592 24.55 4.66 8.28
N MET A 593 23.22 4.63 8.25
CA MET A 593 22.42 5.82 8.52
C MET A 593 22.71 6.38 9.92
N LEU A 594 22.83 5.52 10.94
CA LEU A 594 23.18 5.93 12.30
C LEU A 594 24.60 6.48 12.39
N ASN A 595 25.58 5.81 11.75
CA ASN A 595 26.98 6.26 11.71
C ASN A 595 27.15 7.65 11.07
N LEU A 596 26.36 7.94 10.04
CA LEU A 596 26.44 9.19 9.28
C LEU A 596 25.65 10.34 9.91
N GLU A 597 24.76 10.07 10.87
CA GLU A 597 23.92 11.10 11.47
C GLU A 597 24.72 12.20 12.19
N PRO A 598 25.73 11.91 13.05
CA PRO A 598 26.50 12.96 13.72
C PRO A 598 27.17 13.92 12.73
N ALA A 599 27.81 13.38 11.69
CA ALA A 599 28.43 14.17 10.64
C ALA A 599 27.40 14.96 9.83
N THR A 600 26.23 14.38 9.53
CA THR A 600 25.11 15.07 8.87
C THR A 600 24.57 16.24 9.70
N ARG A 601 24.55 16.11 11.03
CA ARG A 601 24.12 17.16 11.96
C ARG A 601 25.08 18.34 11.99
N ARG A 602 26.40 18.06 12.10
CA ARG A 602 27.44 19.11 11.98
C ARG A 602 27.36 19.77 10.60
N GLY A 603 27.21 18.93 9.58
CA GLY A 603 27.10 19.25 8.16
C GLY A 603 28.20 20.19 7.69
N GLU A 604 29.42 19.89 8.15
CA GLU A 604 30.70 20.44 7.66
C GLU A 604 31.02 19.92 6.26
N ASP A 605 30.49 18.73 5.92
CA ASP A 605 30.62 18.07 4.63
C ASP A 605 29.24 17.61 4.10
N ASN A 606 29.00 17.82 2.81
CA ASN A 606 27.79 17.41 2.12
C ASN A 606 27.78 15.90 1.81
N GLU A 607 28.92 15.22 1.82
CA GLU A 607 29.03 13.78 1.55
C GLU A 607 28.31 12.95 2.62
N ALA A 608 28.47 13.29 3.91
CA ALA A 608 27.76 12.61 4.99
C ALA A 608 26.23 12.66 4.82
N LEU A 609 25.70 13.82 4.44
CA LEU A 609 24.27 14.01 4.18
C LEU A 609 23.82 13.21 2.95
N HIS A 610 24.64 13.21 1.88
CA HIS A 610 24.40 12.40 0.69
C HIS A 610 24.32 10.91 1.04
N ASP A 611 25.29 10.38 1.78
CA ASP A 611 25.37 8.97 2.11
C ASP A 611 24.27 8.54 3.08
N MET A 612 23.90 9.40 4.04
CA MET A 612 22.77 9.14 4.93
C MET A 612 21.45 9.07 4.13
N ARG A 613 21.27 9.96 3.14
CA ARG A 613 20.15 9.89 2.20
C ARG A 613 20.22 8.63 1.33
N VAL A 614 21.40 8.22 0.88
CA VAL A 614 21.55 6.98 0.12
C VAL A 614 21.12 5.79 0.97
N ALA A 615 21.56 5.69 2.22
CA ALA A 615 21.19 4.64 3.15
C ALA A 615 19.65 4.56 3.37
N THR A 616 18.99 5.69 3.62
CA THR A 616 17.52 5.73 3.76
C THR A 616 16.78 5.32 2.50
N ARG A 617 17.23 5.80 1.32
CA ARG A 617 16.67 5.40 0.02
C ARG A 617 16.84 3.90 -0.20
N ARG A 618 18.03 3.35 0.09
CA ARG A 618 18.34 1.92 -0.06
C ARG A 618 17.41 1.06 0.79
N MET A 619 17.11 1.45 2.03
CA MET A 619 16.12 0.73 2.84
C MET A 619 14.71 0.82 2.23
N ARG A 620 14.27 1.99 1.78
CA ARG A 620 12.96 2.14 1.11
C ARG A 620 12.82 1.28 -0.14
N THR A 621 13.89 1.18 -0.92
CA THR A 621 13.93 0.31 -2.10
C THR A 621 13.94 -1.17 -1.72
N ALA A 622 14.71 -1.57 -0.69
CA ALA A 622 14.70 -2.94 -0.19
C ALA A 622 13.27 -3.37 0.19
N ALA A 623 12.53 -2.51 0.90
CA ALA A 623 11.12 -2.77 1.23
C ALA A 623 10.23 -3.06 -0.01
N GLN A 624 10.54 -2.49 -1.18
CA GLN A 624 9.82 -2.77 -2.43
C GLN A 624 10.30 -4.05 -3.11
N VAL A 625 11.61 -4.34 -3.05
CA VAL A 625 12.20 -5.54 -3.66
C VAL A 625 11.73 -6.79 -2.93
N PHE A 626 11.68 -6.75 -1.60
CA PHE A 626 11.30 -7.86 -0.74
C PHE A 626 9.80 -7.87 -0.38
N ALA A 627 8.99 -6.96 -0.93
CA ALA A 627 7.59 -6.74 -0.51
C ALA A 627 6.72 -8.00 -0.51
N ALA A 628 6.95 -8.95 -1.43
CA ALA A 628 6.20 -10.19 -1.52
C ALA A 628 6.44 -11.16 -0.34
N TYR A 629 7.49 -10.92 0.46
CA TYR A 629 7.96 -11.78 1.54
C TYR A 629 7.99 -11.08 2.91
N LEU A 630 7.47 -9.86 2.98
CA LEU A 630 7.39 -9.06 4.20
C LEU A 630 5.93 -8.80 4.57
N ASP A 631 5.60 -8.84 5.86
CA ASP A 631 4.29 -8.42 6.34
C ASP A 631 4.14 -6.89 6.21
N PRO A 632 3.22 -6.39 5.37
CA PRO A 632 3.01 -4.97 5.18
C PRO A 632 2.59 -4.26 6.47
N GLU A 633 1.80 -4.90 7.34
CA GLU A 633 1.30 -4.27 8.56
C GLU A 633 2.44 -4.00 9.55
N THR A 634 3.34 -4.97 9.72
CA THR A 634 4.52 -4.83 10.56
C THR A 634 5.53 -3.82 10.00
N LEU A 635 5.75 -3.79 8.69
CA LEU A 635 6.80 -2.97 8.08
C LEU A 635 6.38 -1.50 7.83
N GLN A 636 5.07 -1.23 7.63
CA GLN A 636 4.58 0.10 7.25
C GLN A 636 5.02 1.24 8.19
N PRO A 637 5.02 1.10 9.53
CA PRO A 637 5.48 2.15 10.43
C PRO A 637 6.95 2.54 10.17
N PHE A 638 7.82 1.57 9.89
CA PHE A 638 9.23 1.79 9.61
C PHE A 638 9.44 2.42 8.24
N VAL A 639 8.70 1.98 7.22
CA VAL A 639 8.73 2.60 5.88
C VAL A 639 8.28 4.06 5.93
N LYS A 640 7.27 4.39 6.75
CA LYS A 640 6.86 5.77 7.00
C LYS A 640 7.97 6.60 7.65
N GLY A 641 8.65 6.05 8.65
CA GLY A 641 9.81 6.70 9.29
C GLY A 641 10.97 6.93 8.32
N LEU A 642 11.32 5.92 7.52
CA LEU A 642 12.33 6.00 6.46
C LEU A 642 11.96 7.02 5.38
N ARG A 643 10.69 7.09 4.99
CA ARG A 643 10.19 8.10 4.06
C ARG A 643 10.36 9.50 4.64
N ARG A 644 9.91 9.74 5.87
CA ARG A 644 10.05 11.05 6.52
C ARG A 644 11.51 11.47 6.65
N ALA A 645 12.39 10.57 7.05
CA ALA A 645 13.84 10.82 7.10
C ALA A 645 14.40 11.13 5.72
N GLY A 646 14.12 10.28 4.72
CA GLY A 646 14.60 10.45 3.36
C GLY A 646 14.07 11.70 2.66
N ASP A 647 12.82 12.10 2.91
CA ASP A 647 12.21 13.30 2.33
C ASP A 647 12.82 14.57 2.97
N THR A 648 13.13 14.54 4.28
CA THR A 648 13.76 15.67 4.97
C THR A 648 15.24 15.85 4.59
N LEU A 649 16.00 14.74 4.51
CA LEU A 649 17.36 14.73 3.95
C LEU A 649 17.35 15.14 2.47
N GLY A 650 16.33 14.67 1.74
CA GLY A 650 16.13 14.93 0.32
C GLY A 650 16.02 16.40 0.00
N ALA A 651 15.23 17.14 0.78
CA ALA A 651 15.01 18.57 0.61
C ALA A 651 16.30 19.40 0.67
N VAL A 652 17.30 18.97 1.47
CA VAL A 652 18.62 19.63 1.53
C VAL A 652 19.51 19.15 0.37
N ARG A 653 19.65 17.83 0.17
CA ARG A 653 20.56 17.31 -0.88
C ARG A 653 20.12 17.68 -2.28
N ASP A 654 18.82 17.77 -2.56
CA ASP A 654 18.35 18.19 -3.90
C ASP A 654 18.91 19.58 -4.22
N LEU A 655 18.86 20.52 -3.27
CA LEU A 655 19.48 21.84 -3.42
C LEU A 655 21.00 21.79 -3.55
N ASP A 656 21.70 20.96 -2.75
CA ASP A 656 23.15 20.77 -2.89
C ASP A 656 23.52 20.25 -4.29
N VAL A 657 22.74 19.31 -4.84
CA VAL A 657 22.97 18.75 -6.20
C VAL A 657 22.76 19.82 -7.26
N PHE A 658 21.70 20.63 -7.15
CA PHE A 658 21.48 21.73 -8.10
C PHE A 658 22.58 22.77 -8.03
N TRP A 659 23.05 23.12 -6.84
CA TRP A 659 24.18 24.03 -6.65
C TRP A 659 25.43 23.48 -7.33
N GLU A 660 25.81 22.24 -7.02
CA GLU A 660 26.99 21.55 -7.58
C GLU A 660 26.96 21.53 -9.11
N LYS A 661 25.82 21.19 -9.72
CA LYS A 661 25.66 21.18 -11.18
C LYS A 661 25.74 22.57 -11.82
N THR A 662 25.30 23.59 -11.10
CA THR A 662 25.33 24.98 -11.57
C THR A 662 26.75 25.53 -11.54
N GLU A 663 27.51 25.21 -10.49
CA GLU A 663 28.94 25.56 -10.40
C GLU A 663 29.75 24.88 -11.51
N VAL A 664 29.48 23.60 -11.81
CA VAL A 664 30.11 22.90 -12.94
C VAL A 664 29.77 23.61 -14.27
N PHE A 665 28.52 24.02 -14.46
CA PHE A 665 28.12 24.78 -15.64
C PHE A 665 28.88 26.12 -15.75
N LEU A 666 28.93 26.92 -14.69
CA LEU A 666 29.63 28.21 -14.68
C LEU A 666 31.13 28.06 -14.95
N ASN A 667 31.76 27.02 -14.38
CA ASN A 667 33.18 26.74 -14.56
C ASN A 667 33.55 26.31 -15.99
N ASN A 668 32.60 25.75 -16.74
CA ASN A 668 32.79 25.36 -18.13
C ASN A 668 32.61 26.52 -19.13
N GLN A 669 32.16 27.68 -18.68
CA GLN A 669 32.01 28.89 -19.52
C GLN A 669 33.27 29.75 -19.46
N VAL A 670 33.55 30.46 -20.56
CA VAL A 670 34.60 31.49 -20.61
C VAL A 670 34.23 32.61 -19.64
N GLU A 671 35.20 33.13 -18.87
CA GLU A 671 34.96 34.13 -17.81
C GLU A 671 34.12 35.34 -18.29
N SER A 672 34.34 35.80 -19.52
CA SER A 672 33.60 36.92 -20.12
C SER A 672 32.16 36.61 -20.53
N GLU A 673 31.80 35.34 -20.64
CA GLU A 673 30.49 34.84 -21.10
C GLU A 673 29.66 34.22 -19.96
N ARG A 674 30.20 34.20 -18.73
CA ARG A 674 29.53 33.61 -17.58
C ARG A 674 28.21 34.31 -17.29
N PRO A 675 27.08 33.59 -17.31
CA PRO A 675 25.79 34.16 -16.98
C PRO A 675 25.72 34.56 -15.50
N ASP A 676 25.11 35.71 -15.21
CA ASP A 676 24.83 36.10 -13.82
C ASP A 676 23.69 35.23 -13.25
N LEU A 677 24.06 34.34 -12.32
CA LEU A 677 23.16 33.47 -11.57
C LEU A 677 23.00 33.89 -10.11
N THR A 678 23.52 35.07 -9.73
CA THR A 678 23.44 35.59 -8.34
C THR A 678 22.00 35.61 -7.79
N PRO A 679 20.97 36.03 -8.56
CA PRO A 679 19.59 36.00 -8.07
C PRO A 679 19.09 34.60 -7.75
N LEU A 680 19.50 33.59 -8.54
CA LEU A 680 19.14 32.19 -8.37
C LEU A 680 19.84 31.59 -7.15
N HIS A 681 21.15 31.82 -7.02
CA HIS A 681 21.95 31.35 -5.89
C HIS A 681 21.41 31.86 -4.54
N ARG A 682 21.01 33.13 -4.46
CA ARG A 682 20.43 33.69 -3.23
C ARG A 682 19.14 32.98 -2.82
N VAL A 683 18.25 32.69 -3.78
CA VAL A 683 16.99 31.98 -3.49
C VAL A 683 17.27 30.54 -3.06
N TRP A 684 18.24 29.87 -3.67
CA TRP A 684 18.66 28.52 -3.28
C TRP A 684 19.27 28.45 -1.90
N GLN A 685 20.14 29.40 -1.56
CA GLN A 685 20.77 29.46 -0.23
C GLN A 685 19.70 29.60 0.86
N ASN A 686 18.76 30.53 0.70
CA ASN A 686 17.64 30.69 1.64
C ASN A 686 16.77 29.42 1.75
N ALA A 687 16.45 28.79 0.62
CA ALA A 687 15.67 27.55 0.61
C ALA A 687 16.43 26.39 1.30
N ARG A 688 17.75 26.34 1.12
CA ARG A 688 18.64 25.33 1.69
C ARG A 688 18.76 25.51 3.19
N ASP A 689 18.96 26.73 3.66
CA ASP A 689 19.05 27.05 5.08
C ASP A 689 17.74 26.70 5.79
N ALA A 690 16.60 27.05 5.20
CA ALA A 690 15.29 26.66 5.72
C ALA A 690 15.08 25.13 5.70
N ALA A 691 15.55 24.43 4.66
CA ALA A 691 15.48 22.96 4.60
C ALA A 691 16.39 22.31 5.66
N ARG A 692 17.58 22.87 5.90
CA ARG A 692 18.53 22.42 6.91
C ARG A 692 18.00 22.63 8.32
N GLU A 693 17.38 23.78 8.60
CA GLU A 693 16.71 24.02 9.87
C GLU A 693 15.59 22.99 10.14
N ARG A 694 14.78 22.69 9.11
CA ARG A 694 13.76 21.62 9.20
C ARG A 694 14.37 20.24 9.42
N LEU A 695 15.50 19.94 8.79
CA LEU A 695 16.25 18.70 9.00
C LEU A 695 16.71 18.57 10.45
N LEU A 696 17.38 19.58 11.00
CA LEU A 696 17.85 19.56 12.39
C LEU A 696 16.68 19.40 13.36
N LYS A 697 15.61 20.20 13.20
CA LYS A 697 14.39 20.07 14.02
C LYS A 697 13.78 18.66 13.95
N TYR A 698 13.78 18.03 12.78
CA TYR A 698 13.30 16.65 12.65
C TYR A 698 14.22 15.66 13.36
N LEU A 699 15.54 15.77 13.18
CA LEU A 699 16.52 14.90 13.83
C LEU A 699 16.49 15.06 15.36
N ASP A 700 16.15 16.23 15.89
CA ASP A 700 15.96 16.49 17.34
C ASP A 700 14.60 16.05 17.88
N SER A 701 13.68 15.69 16.99
CA SER A 701 12.32 15.35 17.38
C SER A 701 12.23 13.99 18.10
N SER A 702 11.28 13.89 19.03
CA SER A 702 10.91 12.61 19.65
C SER A 702 10.41 11.59 18.62
N ALA A 703 9.84 12.05 17.50
CA ALA A 703 9.37 11.17 16.44
C ALA A 703 10.53 10.42 15.77
N TYR A 704 11.63 11.12 15.50
CA TYR A 704 12.81 10.49 14.91
C TYR A 704 13.55 9.58 15.91
N ARG A 705 13.65 9.98 17.19
CA ARG A 705 14.15 9.10 18.26
C ARG A 705 13.35 7.80 18.35
N ARG A 706 12.01 7.89 18.42
CA ARG A 706 11.13 6.70 18.47
C ARG A 706 11.27 5.82 17.24
N PHE A 707 11.38 6.42 16.05
CA PHE A 707 11.59 5.66 14.82
C PHE A 707 12.89 4.85 14.87
N ARG A 708 14.02 5.48 15.21
CA ARG A 708 15.32 4.79 15.28
C ARG A 708 15.32 3.69 16.33
N GLY A 709 14.88 3.97 17.56
CA GLY A 709 14.88 2.98 18.64
C GLY A 709 14.02 1.75 18.31
N ARG A 710 12.80 1.97 17.80
CA ARG A 710 11.92 0.86 17.40
C ARG A 710 12.47 0.09 16.21
N PHE A 711 13.06 0.77 15.24
CA PHE A 711 13.59 0.08 14.07
C PHE A 711 14.87 -0.72 14.41
N ALA A 712 15.71 -0.21 15.32
CA ALA A 712 16.84 -0.95 15.88
C ALA A 712 16.35 -2.24 16.56
N ALA A 713 15.40 -2.13 17.49
CA ALA A 713 14.76 -3.25 18.16
C ALA A 713 14.19 -4.29 17.18
N HIS A 714 13.52 -3.81 16.13
CA HIS A 714 12.93 -4.67 15.12
C HIS A 714 13.99 -5.42 14.27
N LEU A 715 15.17 -4.84 14.08
CA LEU A 715 16.25 -5.41 13.25
C LEU A 715 17.24 -6.29 14.01
N GLU A 716 17.20 -6.26 15.34
CA GLU A 716 18.17 -6.92 16.23
C GLU A 716 18.26 -8.44 16.03
N SER A 717 17.21 -9.08 15.51
CA SER A 717 17.16 -10.53 15.37
C SER A 717 16.58 -11.03 14.08
N ALA A 718 16.97 -12.27 13.75
CA ALA A 718 16.48 -13.00 12.60
C ALA A 718 14.95 -12.93 12.48
N TRP A 719 14.48 -12.63 11.27
CA TRP A 719 13.06 -12.56 10.98
C TRP A 719 12.55 -13.93 10.52
N ALA A 720 11.56 -14.46 11.25
CA ALA A 720 10.80 -15.61 10.77
C ALA A 720 9.95 -15.21 9.55
N SER A 721 9.76 -16.14 8.61
CA SER A 721 8.86 -15.88 7.47
C SER A 721 7.43 -15.73 7.99
N PRO A 722 6.74 -14.60 7.71
CA PRO A 722 5.35 -14.42 8.11
C PRO A 722 4.39 -15.25 7.25
N PHE A 723 4.87 -15.86 6.17
CA PHE A 723 4.07 -16.60 5.21
C PHE A 723 4.29 -18.11 5.36
N PRO A 724 3.23 -18.92 5.25
CA PRO A 724 3.36 -20.37 5.31
C PRO A 724 4.23 -20.88 4.14
N PRO A 725 4.98 -21.97 4.35
CA PRO A 725 5.82 -22.56 3.31
C PRO A 725 5.02 -23.19 2.17
N PHE A 726 3.69 -23.32 2.33
CA PHE A 726 2.77 -23.90 1.35
C PHE A 726 1.62 -22.95 1.04
N ASN A 727 1.09 -23.00 -0.19
CA ASN A 727 -0.13 -22.30 -0.55
C ASN A 727 -1.39 -23.05 -0.07
N ALA A 728 -2.58 -22.48 -0.31
CA ALA A 728 -3.85 -23.08 0.11
C ALA A 728 -4.16 -24.47 -0.48
N LYS A 729 -3.42 -24.89 -1.53
CA LYS A 729 -3.54 -26.21 -2.16
C LYS A 729 -2.47 -27.19 -1.64
N GLY A 730 -1.63 -26.78 -0.69
CA GLY A 730 -0.52 -27.59 -0.19
C GLY A 730 0.72 -27.60 -1.09
N GLU A 731 0.78 -26.74 -2.12
CA GLU A 731 1.94 -26.65 -3.00
C GLU A 731 3.03 -25.79 -2.35
N ALA A 732 4.29 -26.23 -2.42
CA ALA A 732 5.42 -25.54 -1.84
C ALA A 732 5.67 -24.17 -2.49
N LEU A 733 5.95 -23.15 -1.68
CA LEU A 733 6.31 -21.81 -2.12
C LEU A 733 7.82 -21.58 -1.97
N PRO A 734 8.50 -20.97 -2.95
CA PRO A 734 9.92 -20.68 -2.83
C PRO A 734 10.15 -19.55 -1.82
N GLN A 735 10.90 -19.84 -0.75
CA GLN A 735 11.19 -18.90 0.34
C GLN A 735 12.66 -18.49 0.43
N GLN A 736 13.56 -19.24 -0.21
CA GLN A 736 15.01 -19.04 -0.10
C GLN A 736 15.56 -18.19 -1.23
N VAL A 737 16.62 -17.43 -0.94
CA VAL A 737 17.29 -16.54 -1.89
C VAL A 737 17.66 -17.25 -3.20
N ARG A 738 18.29 -18.43 -3.12
CA ARG A 738 18.68 -19.22 -4.31
C ARG A 738 17.53 -19.58 -5.25
N HIS A 739 16.31 -19.78 -4.74
CA HIS A 739 15.17 -20.16 -5.56
C HIS A 739 14.46 -18.96 -6.18
N VAL A 740 14.50 -17.80 -5.51
CA VAL A 740 13.69 -16.62 -5.87
C VAL A 740 14.50 -15.59 -6.63
N ALA A 741 15.76 -15.34 -6.26
CA ALA A 741 16.57 -14.27 -6.85
C ALA A 741 16.74 -14.41 -8.37
N PRO A 742 16.99 -15.61 -8.96
CA PRO A 742 17.07 -15.78 -10.41
C PRO A 742 15.79 -15.37 -11.14
N ILE A 743 14.63 -15.78 -10.61
CA ILE A 743 13.31 -15.47 -11.17
C ILE A 743 13.07 -13.96 -11.12
N LEU A 744 13.35 -13.35 -9.96
CA LEU A 744 13.18 -11.91 -9.77
C LEU A 744 14.08 -11.10 -10.73
N VAL A 745 15.33 -11.52 -10.95
CA VAL A 745 16.22 -10.88 -11.94
C VAL A 745 15.65 -10.99 -13.35
N ALA A 746 15.19 -12.18 -13.75
CA ALA A 746 14.60 -12.42 -15.07
C ALA A 746 13.35 -11.54 -15.31
N GLU A 747 12.44 -11.46 -14.34
CA GLU A 747 11.25 -10.60 -14.41
C GLU A 747 11.61 -9.12 -14.60
N ARG A 748 12.63 -8.64 -13.88
CA ARG A 748 13.07 -7.23 -13.97
C ARG A 748 13.73 -6.91 -15.31
N ILE A 749 14.46 -7.86 -15.88
CA ILE A 749 15.01 -7.75 -17.23
C ILE A 749 13.89 -7.73 -18.27
N ALA A 750 12.90 -8.63 -18.16
CA ALA A 750 11.75 -8.64 -19.05
C ALA A 750 10.98 -7.32 -18.99
N ALA A 751 10.80 -6.75 -17.78
CA ALA A 751 10.16 -5.45 -17.60
C ALA A 751 10.92 -4.29 -18.27
N ILE A 752 12.25 -4.36 -18.34
CA ILE A 752 13.06 -3.39 -19.11
C ILE A 752 12.89 -3.64 -20.60
N ARG A 753 13.09 -4.88 -21.08
CA ARG A 753 13.00 -5.24 -22.50
C ARG A 753 11.63 -4.97 -23.11
N ALA A 754 10.56 -4.96 -22.32
CA ALA A 754 9.21 -4.57 -22.74
C ALA A 754 9.12 -3.13 -23.30
N TYR A 755 10.11 -2.27 -23.05
CA TYR A 755 10.17 -0.93 -23.64
C TYR A 755 10.73 -0.90 -25.07
N ASP A 756 11.28 -2.00 -25.59
CA ASP A 756 11.93 -2.03 -26.92
C ASP A 756 11.04 -1.48 -28.06
N PRO A 757 9.76 -1.88 -28.22
CA PRO A 757 8.92 -1.36 -29.30
C PRO A 757 8.66 0.15 -29.21
N TRP A 758 8.77 0.72 -28.00
CA TRP A 758 8.46 2.12 -27.75
C TRP A 758 9.66 3.02 -27.91
N ILE A 759 10.86 2.56 -27.52
CA ILE A 759 12.11 3.32 -27.63
C ILE A 759 12.53 3.49 -29.09
N ARG A 760 12.16 2.55 -29.96
CA ARG A 760 12.45 2.59 -31.40
C ARG A 760 11.46 3.44 -32.22
N GLY A 761 10.41 3.96 -31.60
CA GLY A 761 9.42 4.80 -32.28
C GLY A 761 9.93 6.23 -32.54
N ALA A 762 9.41 6.86 -33.60
CA ALA A 762 9.54 8.31 -33.75
C ALA A 762 8.82 9.01 -32.58
N ASP A 763 9.49 9.98 -31.96
CA ASP A 763 8.94 10.81 -30.87
C ASP A 763 8.54 10.09 -29.57
N VAL A 764 9.52 9.45 -28.94
CA VAL A 764 9.37 8.85 -27.60
C VAL A 764 9.07 9.93 -26.54
N PRO A 765 7.92 9.88 -25.83
CA PRO A 765 7.62 10.82 -24.76
C PRO A 765 8.59 10.69 -23.58
N LEU A 766 8.98 11.83 -22.98
CA LEU A 766 9.87 11.88 -21.81
C LEU A 766 9.38 11.03 -20.63
N GLY A 767 8.06 10.93 -20.45
CA GLY A 767 7.45 10.05 -19.45
C GLY A 767 7.80 8.56 -19.64
N ARG A 768 8.05 8.10 -20.87
CA ARG A 768 8.49 6.72 -21.13
C ARG A 768 9.93 6.49 -20.70
N TYR A 769 10.85 7.41 -21.01
CA TYR A 769 12.23 7.36 -20.50
C TYR A 769 12.27 7.37 -18.97
N HIS A 770 11.42 8.17 -18.33
CA HIS A 770 11.29 8.19 -16.87
C HIS A 770 10.86 6.82 -16.31
N ARG A 771 9.86 6.18 -16.90
CA ARG A 771 9.41 4.85 -16.46
C ARG A 771 10.47 3.77 -16.71
N LEU A 772 11.18 3.83 -17.84
CA LEU A 772 12.32 2.96 -18.13
C LEU A 772 13.42 3.13 -17.09
N ARG A 773 13.75 4.37 -16.70
CA ARG A 773 14.70 4.67 -15.61
C ARG A 773 14.30 3.99 -14.30
N ILE A 774 13.03 4.00 -13.95
CA ILE A 774 12.51 3.31 -12.76
C ILE A 774 12.69 1.79 -12.90
N ALA A 775 12.37 1.21 -14.05
CA ALA A 775 12.57 -0.22 -14.31
C ALA A 775 14.06 -0.60 -14.21
N SER A 776 14.96 0.18 -14.82
CA SER A 776 16.41 -0.01 -14.72
C SER A 776 16.91 0.09 -13.29
N LYS A 777 16.41 1.08 -12.50
CA LYS A 777 16.70 1.21 -11.07
C LYS A 777 16.30 -0.04 -10.30
N ARG A 778 15.09 -0.55 -10.54
CA ARG A 778 14.60 -1.77 -9.91
C ARG A 778 15.48 -2.98 -10.23
N LEU A 779 15.94 -3.16 -11.47
CA LEU A 779 16.88 -4.23 -11.81
C LEU A 779 18.22 -4.06 -11.09
N ARG A 780 18.84 -2.87 -11.18
CA ARG A 780 20.13 -2.61 -10.51
C ARG A 780 20.05 -2.88 -9.02
N TYR A 781 18.98 -2.43 -8.37
CA TYR A 781 18.82 -2.62 -6.94
C TYR A 781 18.63 -4.10 -6.58
N THR A 782 17.85 -4.85 -7.35
CA THR A 782 17.77 -6.30 -7.21
C THR A 782 19.16 -6.94 -7.34
N LEU A 783 19.91 -6.61 -8.40
CA LEU A 783 21.27 -7.15 -8.60
C LEU A 783 22.24 -6.77 -7.46
N GLU A 784 22.19 -5.53 -6.97
CA GLU A 784 23.06 -5.05 -5.90
C GLU A 784 22.74 -5.73 -4.57
N TYR A 785 21.47 -5.91 -4.21
CA TYR A 785 21.11 -6.60 -2.97
C TYR A 785 21.49 -8.07 -2.99
N PHE A 786 21.35 -8.76 -4.12
CA PHE A 786 21.75 -10.17 -4.25
C PHE A 786 23.19 -10.34 -4.79
N SER A 787 24.00 -9.28 -4.80
CA SER A 787 25.33 -9.32 -5.44
C SER A 787 26.29 -10.33 -4.82
N GLU A 788 26.12 -10.65 -3.53
CA GLU A 788 26.91 -11.67 -2.81
C GLU A 788 26.62 -13.10 -3.28
N VAL A 789 25.44 -13.34 -3.84
CA VAL A 789 24.97 -14.69 -4.23
C VAL A 789 24.89 -14.87 -5.75
N LEU A 790 24.85 -13.80 -6.54
CA LEU A 790 24.67 -13.84 -8.01
C LEU A 790 25.97 -14.11 -8.82
N GLY A 791 27.05 -14.51 -8.16
CA GLY A 791 28.33 -14.83 -8.80
C GLY A 791 29.04 -13.63 -9.45
N PRO A 792 30.19 -13.86 -10.11
CA PRO A 792 31.05 -12.79 -10.62
C PRO A 792 30.45 -11.99 -11.79
N ALA A 793 29.55 -12.60 -12.58
CA ALA A 793 28.88 -11.95 -13.71
C ALA A 793 27.93 -10.81 -13.29
N ALA A 794 27.52 -10.77 -12.01
CA ALA A 794 26.65 -9.72 -11.49
C ALA A 794 27.28 -8.33 -11.58
N LYS A 795 28.58 -8.21 -11.30
CA LYS A 795 29.30 -6.92 -11.33
C LYS A 795 29.30 -6.30 -12.73
N PRO A 796 29.75 -7.00 -13.81
CA PRO A 796 29.62 -6.50 -15.18
C PRO A 796 28.18 -6.14 -15.57
N LEU A 797 27.18 -6.95 -15.20
CA LEU A 797 25.79 -6.65 -15.51
C LEU A 797 25.30 -5.38 -14.80
N ILE A 798 25.64 -5.21 -13.51
CA ILE A 798 25.36 -3.97 -12.76
C ILE A 798 25.97 -2.77 -13.47
N THR A 799 27.20 -2.88 -13.99
CA THR A 799 27.85 -1.82 -14.77
C THR A 799 27.07 -1.46 -16.03
N GLN A 800 26.59 -2.45 -16.80
CA GLN A 800 25.77 -2.20 -17.98
C GLN A 800 24.44 -1.50 -17.64
N VAL A 801 23.77 -1.94 -16.55
CA VAL A 801 22.55 -1.29 -16.07
C VAL A 801 22.82 0.13 -15.55
N LYS A 802 24.00 0.38 -14.96
CA LYS A 802 24.42 1.73 -14.53
C LYS A 802 24.58 2.66 -15.73
N LEU A 803 25.27 2.25 -16.79
CA LEU A 803 25.40 3.06 -18.02
C LEU A 803 24.03 3.51 -18.56
N LEU A 804 23.07 2.58 -18.62
CA LEU A 804 21.70 2.89 -19.02
C LEU A 804 21.02 3.88 -18.06
N GLN A 805 21.20 3.70 -16.75
CA GLN A 805 20.62 4.58 -15.74
C GLN A 805 21.24 5.96 -15.67
N ASP A 806 22.53 6.09 -15.89
CA ASP A 806 23.25 7.36 -15.81
C ASP A 806 22.76 8.27 -16.93
N HIS A 807 22.68 7.74 -18.16
CA HIS A 807 22.10 8.45 -19.30
C HIS A 807 20.63 8.84 -19.10
N LEU A 808 19.80 7.91 -18.63
CA LEU A 808 18.40 8.20 -18.29
C LEU A 808 18.27 9.17 -17.11
N GLY A 809 19.27 9.18 -16.22
CA GLY A 809 19.41 10.10 -15.10
C GLY A 809 19.66 11.52 -15.58
N GLU A 810 20.64 11.70 -16.46
CA GLU A 810 20.95 12.98 -17.11
C GLU A 810 19.74 13.56 -17.86
N LEU A 811 19.03 12.73 -18.64
CA LEU A 811 17.77 13.12 -19.28
C LEU A 811 16.75 13.65 -18.27
N GLN A 812 16.48 12.90 -17.20
CA GLN A 812 15.53 13.31 -16.18
C GLN A 812 15.99 14.59 -15.48
N ASP A 813 17.28 14.70 -15.17
CA ASP A 813 17.82 15.84 -14.45
C ASP A 813 17.75 17.11 -15.31
N ALA A 814 17.97 17.02 -16.62
CA ALA A 814 17.77 18.13 -17.55
C ALA A 814 16.30 18.57 -17.62
N VAL A 815 15.33 17.64 -17.61
CA VAL A 815 13.89 17.96 -17.51
C VAL A 815 13.57 18.69 -16.20
N VAL A 816 14.04 18.15 -15.08
CA VAL A 816 13.76 18.73 -13.75
C VAL A 816 14.40 20.10 -13.60
N ALA A 817 15.67 20.26 -14.01
CA ALA A 817 16.36 21.54 -14.01
C ALA A 817 15.63 22.57 -14.89
N SER A 818 15.22 22.18 -16.11
CA SER A 818 14.48 23.08 -17.01
C SER A 818 13.16 23.58 -16.40
N ASN A 819 12.43 22.70 -15.71
CA ASN A 819 11.19 23.10 -15.03
C ASN A 819 11.46 24.04 -13.86
N LEU A 820 12.49 23.77 -13.05
CA LEU A 820 12.83 24.60 -11.89
C LEU A 820 13.35 25.99 -12.29
N LEU A 821 14.17 26.07 -13.35
CA LEU A 821 14.65 27.35 -13.90
C LEU A 821 13.49 28.15 -14.50
N ARG A 822 12.55 27.48 -15.19
CA ARG A 822 11.31 28.11 -15.67
C ARG A 822 10.48 28.64 -14.50
N ASP A 823 10.27 27.84 -13.47
CA ASP A 823 9.52 28.27 -12.28
C ASP A 823 10.19 29.48 -11.62
N PHE A 824 11.51 29.51 -11.51
CA PHE A 824 12.23 30.67 -10.99
C PHE A 824 11.98 31.93 -11.84
N LEU A 825 12.07 31.82 -13.17
CA LEU A 825 11.81 32.95 -14.09
C LEU A 825 10.35 33.44 -14.04
N VAL A 826 9.41 32.59 -13.60
CA VAL A 826 7.99 32.94 -13.47
C VAL A 826 7.65 33.49 -12.09
N TRP A 827 8.20 32.91 -11.02
CA TRP A 827 7.76 33.14 -9.63
C TRP A 827 8.80 33.83 -8.75
N GLY A 828 10.08 33.85 -9.16
CA GLY A 828 11.19 34.36 -8.35
C GLY A 828 11.53 33.51 -7.13
N THR A 829 10.94 32.32 -7.02
CA THR A 829 11.09 31.41 -5.87
C THR A 829 11.53 30.02 -6.30
N TRP A 830 12.11 29.26 -5.38
CA TRP A 830 12.47 27.86 -5.58
C TRP A 830 11.41 26.90 -5.00
N GLY A 831 10.87 26.01 -5.84
CA GLY A 831 9.91 24.99 -5.45
C GLY A 831 8.53 25.58 -5.15
N HIS A 832 7.58 25.39 -6.06
CA HIS A 832 6.23 25.92 -5.86
C HIS A 832 5.46 25.09 -4.81
N THR A 833 5.05 25.74 -3.72
CA THR A 833 3.87 25.32 -2.93
C THR A 833 2.74 26.29 -3.31
N GLY A 834 1.55 25.79 -3.61
CA GLY A 834 0.46 26.46 -4.35
C GLY A 834 -0.14 27.77 -3.78
N SER A 835 0.59 28.52 -2.95
CA SER A 835 0.13 29.67 -2.18
C SER A 835 0.82 31.01 -2.52
N ALA A 836 1.78 31.04 -3.46
CA ALA A 836 2.49 32.28 -3.82
C ALA A 836 1.71 33.11 -4.86
N THR A 837 1.54 34.41 -4.61
CA THR A 837 1.05 35.38 -5.58
C THR A 837 2.12 35.64 -6.64
N VAL A 838 1.72 35.69 -7.93
CA VAL A 838 2.64 36.07 -9.03
C VAL A 838 3.26 37.43 -8.69
N PRO A 839 4.60 37.59 -8.75
CA PRO A 839 5.22 38.90 -8.58
C PRO A 839 4.62 39.90 -9.57
N LEU A 840 4.29 41.12 -9.12
CA LEU A 840 3.75 42.18 -9.98
C LEU A 840 4.75 42.63 -11.06
N GLU A 841 6.04 42.39 -10.84
CA GLU A 841 7.12 42.67 -11.78
C GLU A 841 7.75 41.36 -12.31
N PRO A 842 8.03 41.26 -13.61
CA PRO A 842 8.67 40.08 -14.18
C PRO A 842 10.08 39.89 -13.61
N VAL A 843 10.44 38.63 -13.30
CA VAL A 843 11.79 38.29 -12.86
C VAL A 843 12.76 38.44 -14.03
N VAL A 844 13.54 39.52 -14.05
CA VAL A 844 14.56 39.76 -15.07
C VAL A 844 15.87 39.08 -14.63
N ALA A 845 16.10 37.86 -15.14
CA ALA A 845 17.33 37.11 -14.91
C ALA A 845 17.87 36.49 -16.22
N PRO A 846 18.53 37.29 -17.09
CA PRO A 846 18.99 36.84 -18.40
C PRO A 846 19.97 35.64 -18.31
N GLY A 847 20.83 35.61 -17.29
CA GLY A 847 21.74 34.50 -17.07
C GLY A 847 21.03 33.18 -16.79
N VAL A 848 19.92 33.22 -16.04
CA VAL A 848 19.08 32.06 -15.75
C VAL A 848 18.35 31.57 -17.01
N ALA A 849 17.93 32.49 -17.88
CA ALA A 849 17.34 32.16 -19.18
C ALA A 849 18.35 31.45 -20.11
N SER A 850 19.59 31.94 -20.18
CA SER A 850 20.67 31.28 -20.93
C SER A 850 20.95 29.87 -20.41
N TYR A 851 21.01 29.70 -19.08
CA TYR A 851 21.20 28.39 -18.47
C TYR A 851 20.04 27.43 -18.80
N LEU A 852 18.79 27.91 -18.79
CA LEU A 852 17.63 27.13 -19.21
C LEU A 852 17.74 26.66 -20.68
N THR A 853 18.15 27.54 -21.59
CA THR A 853 18.35 27.18 -23.01
C THR A 853 19.40 26.08 -23.16
N GLU A 854 20.51 26.15 -22.42
CA GLU A 854 21.52 25.11 -22.47
C GLU A 854 21.00 23.76 -21.95
N ARG A 855 20.26 23.75 -20.83
CA ARG A 855 19.66 22.52 -20.30
C ARG A 855 18.65 21.90 -21.27
N GLN A 856 17.94 22.72 -22.05
CA GLN A 856 17.04 22.23 -23.10
C GLN A 856 17.79 21.63 -24.30
N LEU A 857 18.93 22.21 -24.67
CA LEU A 857 19.80 21.65 -25.71
C LEU A 857 20.40 20.31 -25.28
N GLU A 858 20.90 20.22 -24.05
CA GLU A 858 21.40 18.97 -23.48
C GLU A 858 20.31 17.89 -23.47
N LEU A 859 19.08 18.24 -23.08
CA LEU A 859 17.94 17.32 -23.11
C LEU A 859 17.73 16.70 -24.50
N GLN A 860 17.80 17.51 -25.56
CA GLN A 860 17.68 17.03 -26.94
C GLN A 860 18.84 16.11 -27.33
N GLN A 861 20.09 16.53 -27.08
CA GLN A 861 21.27 15.73 -27.38
C GLN A 861 21.27 14.37 -26.68
N ARG A 862 20.87 14.32 -25.41
CA ARG A 862 20.74 13.07 -24.65
C ARG A 862 19.60 12.20 -25.18
N ARG A 863 18.52 12.79 -25.68
CA ARG A 863 17.43 12.01 -26.27
C ARG A 863 17.91 11.32 -27.55
N ASP A 864 18.65 12.03 -28.39
CA ASP A 864 19.11 11.52 -29.69
C ASP A 864 20.19 10.44 -29.55
N SER A 865 21.03 10.53 -28.50
CA SER A 865 22.10 9.57 -28.21
C SER A 865 21.67 8.33 -27.42
N PHE A 866 20.38 8.17 -27.11
CA PHE A 866 19.91 7.04 -26.28
C PHE A 866 19.87 5.70 -27.03
N LEU A 867 19.51 5.70 -28.32
CA LEU A 867 19.25 4.45 -29.06
C LEU A 867 20.47 3.52 -29.15
N PRO A 868 21.71 4.00 -29.41
CA PRO A 868 22.89 3.14 -29.39
C PRO A 868 23.13 2.44 -28.04
N LEU A 869 22.88 3.14 -26.93
CA LEU A 869 23.00 2.56 -25.58
C LEU A 869 21.94 1.46 -25.35
N TRP A 870 20.73 1.68 -25.87
CA TRP A 870 19.66 0.69 -25.83
C TRP A 870 20.02 -0.59 -26.60
N GLU A 871 20.64 -0.44 -27.77
CA GLU A 871 21.07 -1.57 -28.60
C GLU A 871 22.20 -2.36 -27.94
N ASN A 872 23.17 -1.67 -27.32
CA ASN A 872 24.21 -2.33 -26.53
C ASN A 872 23.63 -3.15 -25.36
N PHE A 873 22.63 -2.61 -24.64
CA PHE A 873 21.98 -3.36 -23.55
C PHE A 873 21.25 -4.62 -24.03
N ASN A 874 20.78 -4.63 -25.29
CA ASN A 874 20.10 -5.77 -25.91
C ASN A 874 21.05 -6.65 -26.74
N SER A 875 22.36 -6.47 -26.61
CA SER A 875 23.36 -7.28 -27.32
C SER A 875 23.38 -8.74 -26.84
N ALA A 876 24.01 -9.60 -27.65
CA ALA A 876 24.27 -10.99 -27.27
C ALA A 876 25.19 -11.07 -26.04
N GLU A 877 26.20 -10.20 -25.94
CA GLU A 877 27.15 -10.14 -24.83
C GLU A 877 26.45 -9.86 -23.49
N VAL A 878 25.54 -8.87 -23.45
CA VAL A 878 24.77 -8.59 -22.23
C VAL A 878 23.78 -9.72 -21.92
N SER A 879 23.23 -10.37 -22.96
CA SER A 879 22.36 -11.54 -22.77
C SER A 879 23.10 -12.73 -22.16
N GLU A 880 24.37 -12.93 -22.50
CA GLU A 880 25.24 -13.94 -21.88
C GLU A 880 25.53 -13.61 -20.41
N LEU A 881 25.82 -12.33 -20.09
CA LEU A 881 25.96 -11.89 -18.69
C LEU A 881 24.68 -12.18 -17.88
N ILE A 882 23.52 -11.90 -18.46
CA ILE A 882 22.21 -12.17 -17.84
C ILE A 882 22.05 -13.67 -17.57
N ALA A 883 22.35 -14.52 -18.56
CA ALA A 883 22.25 -15.97 -18.40
C ALA A 883 23.17 -16.46 -17.27
N ASN A 884 24.42 -16.02 -17.26
CA ASN A 884 25.41 -16.39 -16.23
C ASN A 884 24.99 -15.96 -14.82
N VAL A 885 24.36 -14.79 -14.67
CA VAL A 885 23.81 -14.32 -13.39
C VAL A 885 22.64 -15.18 -12.92
N ILE A 886 21.74 -15.57 -13.83
CA ILE A 886 20.56 -16.37 -13.51
C ILE A 886 20.97 -17.80 -13.13
N THR A 887 21.97 -18.38 -13.79
CA THR A 887 22.44 -19.75 -13.54
C THR A 887 23.45 -19.88 -12.41
N ALA A 888 23.83 -18.78 -11.75
CA ALA A 888 24.81 -18.78 -10.65
C ALA A 888 24.25 -19.36 -9.33
N LEU A 889 22.93 -19.43 -9.20
CA LEU A 889 22.17 -19.97 -8.06
C LEU A 889 21.33 -21.15 -8.52
#